data_AF-A0AAV0TQU3-F1
#
_entry.id   AF-A0AAV0TQU3-F1
#
_cell.length_a   1.000
_cell.length_b   1.000
_cell.length_c   1.000
_cell.angle_alpha   90.00
_cell.angle_beta   90.00
_cell.angle_gamma   90.00
#
_symmetry.space_group_name_H-M   'P 1'
#
loop_
_entity.id
_entity.type
_entity.pdbx_description
1 polymer ?
#
loop_
_entity_poly.entity_id
_entity_poly.type
_entity_poly.pdbx_seq_one_letter_code
_entity_poly.pdbx_strand_id
1 'polypeptide(L)'
;MKAASTATYSASIPASPASITGEQAILNANQSAGINKTSIAPSEATGCPTEASADLTGRRIQQRSNYSVKKKRELIALAQVAGVREVCRMEGVPRRTLRHWMDDAEKINSFEGPDSRKSIGRSGRREILPFGRQLTEFLENGRRQGREMTSSHMIGYIRQNHGQWLEGYLAGKKSAESGQAALTRLCQRFVERHGFTQIGVGAMRPKPMAAIPAVESTNTPAVHSNGTVTRSIKRNSHPTEGAVHNANSNEYDLEDDTPLLFGLDIGTTAIKCVLVKVDGGQVAAVANVSLSDVIVPTRRGEGAVESKIGVHNVDQVLLAVQRAANLLPETARRRATSVGICGQMHGIVWWCSRAVRKVAERLLSAGENGMLEEDGHSYESVWSELITWQDQRCTPSFLDNCREKIARIKGMGNFSSMPSRIAAGYGLASFAYALENTPRVLVGMDACGTIQDLVAFILCGHTLPSETFMDTTDAHSWGGLDLQTQTWDPRVLRALQIPSSILPAVKKPGTCIGHSSPGFSGFGLPDKIPVYVPMGDHPCSVVAALAQRQSSPTSDSSITLVNIGTSAQIAIVLSSADIAKLSSSSEDASNPIDNMGKSSFEVRPFLFKDRFLGVAASLSGGNTFAWLVQQWQQWAEEMGVAPTCSASNEEQAVQGEAEVYARLIAMGLQRQDTDLTFVPTLNGERVDPSATGSILNLRMNNWSMGDISAALSRGLIDNLFAMIPGELQPLVLMQPIIGTGNALVRNELLQRFLLRCLTQPSQLQLQTAADAAVGAALTPSLLSRSSVVLNL
;
A
#
# COMPACT_ATOMS: atom_id res chain seq x y z
N MET A 1 47.92 34.74 -37.35
CA MET A 1 47.80 36.13 -37.85
C MET A 1 47.26 37.01 -36.73
N LYS A 2 47.46 38.35 -36.79
CA LYS A 2 46.88 39.47 -35.99
C LYS A 2 46.04 39.10 -34.75
N ALA A 3 46.44 39.42 -33.51
CA ALA A 3 46.48 40.76 -32.87
C ALA A 3 45.08 41.37 -32.60
N ALA A 4 44.78 42.20 -31.58
CA ALA A 4 45.33 42.52 -30.24
C ALA A 4 44.74 43.90 -29.82
N SER A 5 44.19 44.05 -28.59
CA SER A 5 43.90 45.34 -27.89
C SER A 5 43.44 45.00 -26.45
N THR A 6 44.07 45.39 -25.33
CA THR A 6 44.26 46.73 -24.68
C THR A 6 42.94 47.36 -24.18
N ALA A 7 42.61 47.28 -22.88
CA ALA A 7 42.95 48.24 -21.79
C ALA A 7 41.70 49.10 -21.41
N THR A 8 41.55 49.80 -20.27
CA THR A 8 42.52 50.40 -19.31
C THR A 8 41.93 50.60 -17.89
N TYR A 9 42.76 50.41 -16.86
CA TYR A 9 42.89 51.14 -15.57
C TYR A 9 41.83 52.13 -15.00
N SER A 10 41.50 51.95 -13.70
CA SER A 10 41.52 52.97 -12.62
C SER A 10 41.35 52.27 -11.26
N ALA A 11 42.36 52.20 -10.38
CA ALA A 11 42.62 53.15 -9.27
C ALA A 11 41.35 53.53 -8.45
N SER A 12 41.11 53.20 -7.17
CA SER A 12 41.88 52.93 -5.93
C SER A 12 41.93 54.10 -4.93
N ILE A 13 41.34 53.95 -3.74
CA ILE A 13 41.81 54.47 -2.43
C ILE A 13 40.91 53.91 -1.28
N PRO A 14 41.44 53.65 -0.06
CA PRO A 14 40.71 52.93 0.99
C PRO A 14 40.20 53.81 2.15
N ALA A 15 39.29 53.27 2.98
CA ALA A 15 38.98 53.81 4.31
C ALA A 15 38.60 52.72 5.33
N SER A 16 39.31 52.75 6.46
CA SER A 16 38.96 52.25 7.80
C SER A 16 39.59 53.25 8.78
N PRO A 17 39.28 53.25 10.09
CA PRO A 17 38.39 52.39 10.86
C PRO A 17 37.32 53.17 11.66
N ALA A 18 36.53 52.50 12.50
CA ALA A 18 36.29 52.91 13.90
C ALA A 18 35.42 51.88 14.65
N SER A 19 35.81 51.56 15.89
CA SER A 19 35.00 50.83 16.87
C SER A 19 34.26 51.80 17.79
N ILE A 20 33.00 51.52 18.14
CA ILE A 20 32.36 52.11 19.32
C ILE A 20 31.73 51.00 20.16
N THR A 21 32.18 50.89 21.40
CA THR A 21 31.59 50.05 22.47
C THR A 21 30.43 50.79 23.13
N GLY A 22 29.39 50.06 23.54
CA GLY A 22 28.26 50.66 24.26
C GLY A 22 27.42 49.63 25.02
N GLU A 23 27.85 49.29 26.24
CA GLU A 23 26.94 48.70 27.22
C GLU A 23 25.95 49.76 27.72
N GLN A 24 24.68 49.40 27.91
CA GLN A 24 23.96 49.77 29.14
C GLN A 24 22.70 48.93 29.32
N ALA A 25 22.54 48.37 30.52
CA ALA A 25 21.30 47.75 30.96
C ALA A 25 20.41 48.79 31.66
N ILE A 26 19.09 48.68 31.51
CA ILE A 26 18.13 49.40 32.34
C ILE A 26 17.15 48.39 32.95
N LEU A 27 17.15 48.34 34.28
CA LEU A 27 16.13 47.70 35.11
C LEU A 27 15.03 48.70 35.44
N ASN A 28 13.77 48.30 35.30
CA ASN A 28 12.63 48.53 36.21
C ASN A 28 11.33 48.07 35.49
N ALA A 29 10.38 47.28 36.02
CA ALA A 29 9.92 46.92 37.36
C ALA A 29 8.57 47.58 37.77
N ASN A 30 7.66 46.70 38.21
CA ASN A 30 6.51 46.92 39.11
C ASN A 30 5.13 47.38 38.59
N GLN A 31 4.15 46.89 39.36
CA GLN A 31 2.70 47.18 39.42
C GLN A 31 1.85 46.73 38.21
N SER A 32 0.94 45.76 38.28
CA SER A 32 -0.02 45.26 39.30
C SER A 32 -1.39 45.94 39.28
N ALA A 33 -2.38 45.25 38.69
CA ALA A 33 -3.80 45.47 38.92
C ALA A 33 -4.54 44.12 38.81
N GLY A 34 -5.21 43.68 39.87
CA GLY A 34 -6.03 42.47 39.89
C GLY A 34 -7.49 42.82 40.16
N ILE A 35 -8.41 42.28 39.37
CA ILE A 35 -9.86 42.38 39.59
C ILE A 35 -10.48 40.97 39.59
N ASN A 36 -11.54 40.80 40.38
CA ASN A 36 -12.05 39.52 40.84
C ASN A 36 -13.12 38.88 39.93
N LYS A 37 -13.17 37.54 39.98
CA LYS A 37 -14.37 36.67 39.94
C LYS A 37 -15.43 36.89 38.86
N THR A 38 -15.67 35.84 38.08
CA THR A 38 -16.84 34.97 38.34
C THR A 38 -16.65 33.59 37.72
N SER A 39 -17.08 32.54 38.44
CA SER A 39 -17.16 31.17 37.93
C SER A 39 -18.60 30.83 37.59
N ILE A 40 -18.84 30.19 36.45
CA ILE A 40 -20.15 29.62 36.10
C ILE A 40 -19.97 28.11 35.95
N ALA A 41 -20.67 27.35 36.79
CA ALA A 41 -20.75 25.90 36.68
C ALA A 41 -21.98 25.50 35.82
N PRO A 42 -21.95 24.36 35.10
CA PRO A 42 -23.15 23.80 34.47
C PRO A 42 -24.10 23.29 35.57
N SER A 43 -25.40 23.58 35.44
CA SER A 43 -26.42 23.08 36.37
C SER A 43 -26.82 21.64 36.07
N GLU A 44 -26.98 20.82 37.10
CA GLU A 44 -27.64 19.52 37.00
C GLU A 44 -29.11 19.66 36.59
N ALA A 45 -29.60 18.72 35.78
CA ALA A 45 -31.01 18.59 35.44
C ALA A 45 -31.43 17.11 35.49
N THR A 46 -31.88 16.66 36.66
CA THR A 46 -32.32 15.28 36.91
C THR A 46 -33.62 14.95 36.18
N GLY A 47 -33.67 13.84 35.45
CA GLY A 47 -34.86 13.42 34.71
C GLY A 47 -34.86 11.93 34.33
N CYS A 48 -35.09 11.05 35.32
CA CYS A 48 -35.21 9.61 35.10
C CYS A 48 -36.67 9.19 34.89
N PRO A 49 -36.97 8.34 33.89
CA PRO A 49 -38.16 7.51 33.86
C PRO A 49 -37.81 6.02 33.93
N THR A 50 -37.94 5.46 35.14
CA THR A 50 -38.35 4.09 35.50
C THR A 50 -38.31 2.98 34.43
N GLU A 51 -37.65 1.87 34.77
CA GLU A 51 -37.88 0.58 34.13
C GLU A 51 -39.36 0.15 34.22
N ALA A 52 -39.84 -0.58 33.20
CA ALA A 52 -41.13 -1.25 33.22
C ALA A 52 -40.97 -2.68 32.66
N SER A 53 -41.61 -3.64 33.32
CA SER A 53 -41.46 -5.08 33.10
C SER A 53 -41.50 -5.51 31.63
N ALA A 54 -40.69 -6.51 31.29
CA ALA A 54 -40.94 -7.33 30.11
C ALA A 54 -42.26 -8.11 30.28
N ASP A 55 -42.94 -8.36 29.16
CA ASP A 55 -43.93 -9.43 29.03
C ASP A 55 -43.85 -10.01 27.60
N LEU A 56 -44.37 -11.22 27.42
CA LEU A 56 -43.99 -12.13 26.33
C LEU A 56 -44.87 -12.00 25.07
N THR A 57 -44.28 -12.37 23.93
CA THR A 57 -44.93 -12.59 22.62
C THR A 57 -45.61 -11.37 21.95
N GLY A 58 -44.82 -10.52 21.28
CA GLY A 58 -45.33 -9.43 20.43
C GLY A 58 -44.64 -9.33 19.06
N ARG A 59 -45.35 -9.56 17.95
CA ARG A 59 -44.83 -9.29 16.59
C ARG A 59 -44.70 -7.78 16.37
N ARG A 60 -43.47 -7.24 16.32
CA ARG A 60 -43.22 -5.84 15.94
C ARG A 60 -43.70 -5.57 14.50
N ILE A 61 -44.85 -4.90 14.37
CA ILE A 61 -45.33 -4.32 13.11
C ILE A 61 -44.43 -3.12 12.79
N GLN A 62 -43.54 -3.28 11.81
CA GLN A 62 -42.77 -2.14 11.28
C GLN A 62 -43.71 -1.19 10.51
N GLN A 63 -44.02 -0.04 11.10
CA GLN A 63 -44.58 1.08 10.35
C GLN A 63 -43.57 1.52 9.28
N ARG A 64 -44.04 1.69 8.04
CA ARG A 64 -43.21 2.17 6.92
C ARG A 64 -43.14 3.69 6.94
N SER A 65 -42.08 4.23 7.55
CA SER A 65 -41.72 5.65 7.43
C SER A 65 -41.56 6.04 5.95
N ASN A 66 -42.32 7.04 5.49
CA ASN A 66 -42.37 7.44 4.07
C ASN A 66 -41.68 8.79 3.85
N TYR A 67 -40.40 8.74 3.52
CA TYR A 67 -39.51 9.89 3.36
C TYR A 67 -39.69 10.62 2.02
N SER A 68 -39.66 11.96 2.06
CA SER A 68 -39.69 12.84 0.89
C SER A 68 -38.39 12.82 0.08
N VAL A 69 -38.37 13.34 -1.15
CA VAL A 69 -37.13 13.50 -1.94
C VAL A 69 -36.15 14.39 -1.18
N LYS A 70 -36.61 15.52 -0.63
CA LYS A 70 -35.78 16.44 0.15
C LYS A 70 -35.04 15.71 1.28
N LYS A 71 -35.76 14.98 2.14
CA LYS A 71 -35.15 14.26 3.26
C LYS A 71 -34.22 13.13 2.80
N LYS A 72 -34.43 12.53 1.62
CA LYS A 72 -33.47 11.57 1.04
C LYS A 72 -32.18 12.28 0.61
N ARG A 73 -32.26 13.40 -0.11
CA ARG A 73 -31.09 14.20 -0.50
C ARG A 73 -30.27 14.65 0.73
N GLU A 74 -30.96 15.22 1.73
CA GLU A 74 -30.36 15.60 3.02
C GLU A 74 -29.61 14.44 3.68
N LEU A 75 -30.23 13.26 3.77
CA LEU A 75 -29.63 12.08 4.39
C LEU A 75 -28.54 11.41 3.56
N ILE A 76 -28.60 11.48 2.23
CA ILE A 76 -27.51 11.02 1.34
C ILE A 76 -26.27 11.90 1.56
N ALA A 77 -26.43 13.23 1.49
CA ALA A 77 -25.34 14.18 1.70
C ALA A 77 -24.73 14.03 3.09
N LEU A 78 -25.57 13.93 4.14
CA LEU A 78 -25.07 13.70 5.49
C LEU A 78 -24.37 12.33 5.63
N ALA A 79 -24.82 11.30 4.92
CA ALA A 79 -24.20 9.97 4.96
C ALA A 79 -22.90 9.86 4.15
N GLN A 80 -22.67 10.77 3.19
CA GLN A 80 -21.39 10.94 2.51
C GLN A 80 -20.35 11.61 3.43
N VAL A 81 -20.77 12.49 4.35
CA VAL A 81 -19.87 13.21 5.27
C VAL A 81 -19.66 12.46 6.59
N ALA A 82 -20.73 12.02 7.26
CA ALA A 82 -20.68 11.37 8.58
C ALA A 82 -20.76 9.83 8.54
N GLY A 83 -20.91 9.25 7.34
CA GLY A 83 -20.99 7.81 7.15
C GLY A 83 -22.36 7.19 7.47
N VAL A 84 -22.73 6.17 6.69
CA VAL A 84 -24.05 5.52 6.74
C VAL A 84 -24.42 4.97 8.13
N ARG A 85 -23.46 4.57 8.95
CA ARG A 85 -23.74 4.00 10.29
C ARG A 85 -24.25 5.06 11.25
N GLU A 86 -23.66 6.25 11.23
CA GLU A 86 -23.96 7.32 12.18
C GLU A 86 -25.25 8.04 11.80
N VAL A 87 -25.45 8.34 10.51
CA VAL A 87 -26.71 8.93 10.04
C VAL A 87 -27.91 8.02 10.33
N CYS A 88 -27.77 6.70 10.17
CA CYS A 88 -28.83 5.76 10.56
C CYS A 88 -29.09 5.72 12.07
N ARG A 89 -28.08 6.03 12.91
CA ARG A 89 -28.19 6.11 14.37
C ARG A 89 -28.91 7.39 14.81
N MET A 90 -28.53 8.53 14.23
CA MET A 90 -29.07 9.85 14.55
C MET A 90 -30.51 10.05 14.02
N GLU A 91 -30.78 9.61 12.78
CA GLU A 91 -32.02 9.95 12.06
C GLU A 91 -33.04 8.79 12.04
N GLY A 92 -32.76 7.70 12.76
CA GLY A 92 -33.65 6.53 12.89
C GLY A 92 -33.93 5.75 11.59
N VAL A 93 -33.23 6.07 10.50
CA VAL A 93 -33.45 5.45 9.19
C VAL A 93 -32.80 4.06 9.13
N PRO A 94 -33.50 3.00 8.70
CA PRO A 94 -32.90 1.67 8.60
C PRO A 94 -31.69 1.64 7.64
N ARG A 95 -30.56 1.06 8.06
CA ARG A 95 -29.30 1.00 7.27
C ARG A 95 -29.47 0.50 5.84
N ARG A 96 -30.35 -0.48 5.61
CA ARG A 96 -30.68 -1.00 4.27
C ARG A 96 -31.41 0.03 3.39
N THR A 97 -32.23 0.88 4.00
CA THR A 97 -32.99 1.93 3.31
C THR A 97 -32.08 3.09 2.89
N LEU A 98 -31.17 3.53 3.78
CA LEU A 98 -30.24 4.61 3.45
C LEU A 98 -29.19 4.17 2.41
N ARG A 99 -28.63 2.95 2.51
CA ARG A 99 -27.76 2.38 1.46
C ARG A 99 -28.45 2.41 0.08
N HIS A 100 -29.68 1.89 -0.03
CA HIS A 100 -30.43 1.89 -1.29
C HIS A 100 -30.64 3.29 -1.89
N TRP A 101 -30.73 4.36 -1.07
CA TRP A 101 -30.79 5.72 -1.58
C TRP A 101 -29.42 6.28 -2.00
N MET A 102 -28.33 5.79 -1.41
CA MET A 102 -26.97 6.09 -1.90
C MET A 102 -26.68 5.33 -3.21
N ASP A 103 -27.20 4.11 -3.36
CA ASP A 103 -27.14 3.33 -4.61
C ASP A 103 -27.96 4.00 -5.74
N ASP A 104 -29.12 4.61 -5.41
CA ASP A 104 -29.94 5.43 -6.32
C ASP A 104 -29.50 6.94 -6.33
N ALA A 105 -28.36 7.33 -5.76
CA ALA A 105 -28.07 8.74 -5.40
C ALA A 105 -28.19 9.74 -6.57
N GLU A 106 -27.56 9.47 -7.71
CA GLU A 106 -27.64 10.34 -8.89
C GLU A 106 -29.08 10.57 -9.34
N LYS A 107 -29.89 9.51 -9.32
CA LYS A 107 -31.31 9.48 -9.70
C LYS A 107 -32.23 10.12 -8.66
N ILE A 108 -31.79 10.23 -7.40
CA ILE A 108 -32.47 10.99 -6.35
C ILE A 108 -32.10 12.48 -6.43
N ASN A 109 -30.86 12.79 -6.81
CA ASN A 109 -30.39 14.16 -6.97
C ASN A 109 -30.96 14.80 -8.25
N SER A 110 -30.86 14.14 -9.40
CA SER A 110 -31.38 14.57 -10.72
C SER A 110 -32.92 14.57 -10.87
N PHE A 111 -33.68 14.29 -9.80
CA PHE A 111 -35.14 14.29 -9.87
C PHE A 111 -35.75 15.70 -9.95
N GLU A 112 -36.26 16.07 -11.13
CA GLU A 112 -36.86 17.38 -11.44
C GLU A 112 -38.33 17.56 -10.96
N GLY A 113 -38.84 16.68 -10.09
CA GLY A 113 -40.20 16.78 -9.55
C GLY A 113 -40.26 17.39 -8.14
N PRO A 114 -41.47 17.66 -7.60
CA PRO A 114 -41.61 18.32 -6.30
C PRO A 114 -40.92 17.59 -5.15
N ASP A 115 -40.11 18.31 -4.38
CA ASP A 115 -39.27 17.78 -3.29
C ASP A 115 -40.05 17.11 -2.15
N SER A 116 -41.33 17.43 -2.01
CA SER A 116 -42.28 16.82 -1.07
C SER A 116 -42.71 15.38 -1.46
N ARG A 117 -42.47 14.96 -2.71
CA ARG A 117 -42.88 13.66 -3.25
C ARG A 117 -42.12 12.53 -2.55
N LYS A 118 -42.80 11.41 -2.27
CA LYS A 118 -42.24 10.29 -1.48
C LYS A 118 -41.64 9.16 -2.33
N SER A 119 -41.81 9.20 -3.66
CA SER A 119 -41.26 8.25 -4.63
C SER A 119 -40.83 8.98 -5.90
N ILE A 120 -39.76 8.48 -6.53
CA ILE A 120 -39.02 9.15 -7.62
C ILE A 120 -39.20 8.45 -8.97
N GLY A 121 -39.70 7.21 -8.98
CA GLY A 121 -39.96 6.51 -10.24
C GLY A 121 -40.78 5.23 -10.11
N ARG A 122 -42.11 5.35 -10.20
CA ARG A 122 -43.01 4.34 -10.77
C ARG A 122 -44.26 5.01 -11.36
N SER A 123 -44.31 5.12 -12.69
CA SER A 123 -45.57 4.93 -13.41
C SER A 123 -45.95 3.44 -13.37
N GLY A 124 -47.06 3.06 -14.00
CA GLY A 124 -47.68 1.74 -13.84
C GLY A 124 -46.75 0.54 -14.06
N ARG A 125 -46.97 -0.54 -13.29
CA ARG A 125 -46.33 -1.85 -13.49
C ARG A 125 -46.64 -2.37 -14.90
N ARG A 126 -45.59 -2.52 -15.74
CA ARG A 126 -45.69 -2.95 -17.16
C ARG A 126 -46.76 -4.02 -17.36
N GLU A 127 -47.57 -3.84 -18.40
CA GLU A 127 -48.54 -4.83 -18.86
C GLU A 127 -47.79 -6.10 -19.30
N ILE A 128 -48.24 -7.27 -18.84
CA ILE A 128 -47.61 -8.57 -19.16
C ILE A 128 -48.18 -9.16 -20.46
N LEU A 129 -49.34 -8.68 -20.90
CA LEU A 129 -50.00 -9.05 -22.15
C LEU A 129 -49.53 -8.09 -23.26
N PRO A 130 -48.72 -8.52 -24.24
CA PRO A 130 -48.18 -7.63 -25.28
C PRO A 130 -49.27 -7.09 -26.22
N PHE A 131 -50.40 -7.79 -26.32
CA PHE A 131 -51.59 -7.45 -27.10
C PHE A 131 -52.67 -6.70 -26.28
N GLY A 132 -52.30 -6.08 -25.15
CA GLY A 132 -53.26 -5.44 -24.22
C GLY A 132 -54.27 -4.51 -24.89
N ARG A 133 -53.87 -3.73 -25.90
CA ARG A 133 -54.77 -2.82 -26.65
C ARG A 133 -55.92 -3.57 -27.35
N GLN A 134 -55.60 -4.62 -28.09
CA GLN A 134 -56.57 -5.46 -28.82
C GLN A 134 -57.55 -6.14 -27.86
N LEU A 135 -57.05 -6.54 -26.68
CA LEU A 135 -57.85 -7.15 -25.63
C LEU A 135 -58.82 -6.15 -24.96
N THR A 136 -58.42 -4.88 -24.79
CA THR A 136 -59.31 -3.81 -24.35
C THR A 136 -60.37 -3.48 -25.41
N GLU A 137 -59.99 -3.38 -26.69
CA GLU A 137 -60.92 -3.14 -27.80
C GLU A 137 -61.99 -4.25 -27.91
N PHE A 138 -61.60 -5.51 -27.72
CA PHE A 138 -62.52 -6.65 -27.61
C PHE A 138 -63.53 -6.50 -26.45
N LEU A 139 -63.04 -6.14 -25.25
CA LEU A 139 -63.88 -5.94 -24.06
C LEU A 139 -64.86 -4.76 -24.21
N GLU A 140 -64.40 -3.65 -24.78
CA GLU A 140 -65.26 -2.50 -25.08
C GLU A 140 -66.33 -2.84 -26.12
N ASN A 141 -65.98 -3.56 -27.19
CA ASN A 141 -66.94 -3.93 -28.23
C ASN A 141 -67.99 -4.95 -27.72
N GLY A 142 -67.59 -5.89 -26.87
CA GLY A 142 -68.55 -6.76 -26.16
C GLY A 142 -69.51 -5.96 -25.27
N ARG A 143 -69.00 -4.95 -24.55
CA ARG A 143 -69.82 -4.05 -23.71
C ARG A 143 -70.75 -3.14 -24.54
N ARG A 144 -70.29 -2.63 -25.70
CA ARG A 144 -71.13 -1.89 -26.67
C ARG A 144 -72.26 -2.74 -27.25
N GLN A 145 -72.06 -4.06 -27.35
CA GLN A 145 -73.08 -5.05 -27.73
C GLN A 145 -73.95 -5.53 -26.55
N GLY A 146 -73.90 -4.87 -25.39
CA GLY A 146 -74.72 -5.20 -24.22
C GLY A 146 -74.34 -6.48 -23.49
N ARG A 147 -73.18 -7.07 -23.77
CA ARG A 147 -72.74 -8.34 -23.16
C ARG A 147 -71.88 -8.08 -21.92
N GLU A 148 -72.13 -8.83 -20.85
CA GLU A 148 -71.27 -8.81 -19.66
C GLU A 148 -69.92 -9.50 -19.95
N MET A 149 -68.85 -8.71 -20.00
CA MET A 149 -67.50 -9.21 -20.27
C MET A 149 -66.78 -9.56 -18.97
N THR A 150 -66.09 -10.70 -18.98
CA THR A 150 -65.45 -11.28 -17.79
C THR A 150 -64.05 -11.82 -18.12
N SER A 151 -63.25 -12.13 -17.10
CA SER A 151 -61.92 -12.75 -17.29
C SER A 151 -61.97 -14.05 -18.07
N SER A 152 -63.07 -14.82 -18.01
CA SER A 152 -63.26 -16.04 -18.81
C SER A 152 -63.38 -15.75 -20.30
N HIS A 153 -64.07 -14.68 -20.69
CA HIS A 153 -64.17 -14.24 -22.09
C HIS A 153 -62.80 -13.82 -22.64
N MET A 154 -61.96 -13.16 -21.83
CA MET A 154 -60.58 -12.83 -22.22
C MET A 154 -59.71 -14.08 -22.40
N ILE A 155 -59.85 -15.09 -21.53
CA ILE A 155 -59.13 -16.36 -21.66
C ILE A 155 -59.54 -17.06 -22.97
N GLY A 156 -60.83 -17.01 -23.34
CA GLY A 156 -61.32 -17.47 -24.64
C GLY A 156 -60.67 -16.72 -25.81
N TYR A 157 -60.69 -15.38 -25.77
CA TYR A 157 -60.07 -14.54 -26.80
C TYR A 157 -58.57 -14.79 -26.96
N ILE A 158 -57.82 -14.93 -25.86
CA ILE A 158 -56.38 -15.23 -25.87
C ILE A 158 -56.11 -16.62 -26.44
N ARG A 159 -56.91 -17.63 -26.08
CA ARG A 159 -56.81 -18.98 -26.65
C ARG A 159 -57.06 -19.00 -28.16
N GLN A 160 -58.02 -18.20 -28.64
CA GLN A 160 -58.44 -18.20 -30.04
C GLN A 160 -57.55 -17.34 -30.95
N ASN A 161 -57.01 -16.23 -30.46
CA ASN A 161 -56.28 -15.24 -31.28
C ASN A 161 -54.77 -15.16 -30.98
N HIS A 162 -54.31 -15.72 -29.86
CA HIS A 162 -52.92 -15.59 -29.38
C HIS A 162 -52.33 -16.94 -28.87
N GLY A 163 -52.71 -18.04 -29.53
CA GLY A 163 -52.34 -19.42 -29.14
C GLY A 163 -50.83 -19.63 -28.89
N GLN A 164 -49.97 -19.25 -29.84
CA GLN A 164 -48.51 -19.38 -29.69
C GLN A 164 -47.94 -18.64 -28.47
N TRP A 165 -48.46 -17.44 -28.17
CA TRP A 165 -48.07 -16.71 -26.96
C TRP A 165 -48.54 -17.44 -25.69
N LEU A 166 -49.74 -18.01 -25.72
CA LEU A 166 -50.30 -18.75 -24.60
C LEU A 166 -49.51 -20.04 -24.33
N GLU A 167 -49.12 -20.78 -25.36
CA GLU A 167 -48.26 -21.96 -25.26
C GLU A 167 -46.91 -21.61 -24.63
N GLY A 168 -46.22 -20.58 -25.13
CA GLY A 168 -44.96 -20.09 -24.54
C GLY A 168 -45.12 -19.58 -23.10
N TYR A 169 -46.25 -18.96 -22.77
CA TYR A 169 -46.57 -18.52 -21.41
C TYR A 169 -46.82 -19.70 -20.46
N LEU A 170 -47.41 -20.80 -20.93
CA LEU A 170 -47.75 -21.98 -20.15
C LEU A 170 -46.60 -23.00 -20.03
N ALA A 171 -45.72 -23.11 -21.03
CA ALA A 171 -44.61 -24.09 -21.05
C ALA A 171 -43.72 -24.01 -19.80
N GLY A 172 -43.46 -22.80 -19.28
CA GLY A 172 -42.73 -22.58 -18.02
C GLY A 172 -43.61 -22.60 -16.77
N LYS A 173 -44.53 -23.56 -16.61
CA LYS A 173 -45.45 -23.68 -15.44
C LYS A 173 -45.46 -25.11 -14.90
N LYS A 174 -45.57 -25.25 -13.57
CA LYS A 174 -45.38 -26.54 -12.87
C LYS A 174 -46.46 -27.60 -13.14
N SER A 175 -47.66 -27.20 -13.56
CA SER A 175 -48.76 -28.09 -13.95
C SER A 175 -49.76 -27.33 -14.82
N ALA A 176 -50.67 -28.05 -15.48
CA ALA A 176 -51.73 -27.46 -16.29
C ALA A 176 -52.69 -26.58 -15.45
N GLU A 177 -53.10 -27.04 -14.26
CA GLU A 177 -53.97 -26.27 -13.36
C GLU A 177 -53.23 -25.05 -12.80
N SER A 178 -51.95 -25.20 -12.45
CA SER A 178 -51.11 -24.07 -12.00
C SER A 178 -50.92 -23.02 -13.11
N GLY A 179 -50.82 -23.44 -14.36
CA GLY A 179 -50.74 -22.57 -15.53
C GLY A 179 -52.05 -21.84 -15.79
N GLN A 180 -53.17 -22.57 -15.84
CA GLN A 180 -54.50 -22.02 -16.04
C GLN A 180 -54.89 -21.05 -14.89
N ALA A 181 -54.61 -21.38 -13.64
CA ALA A 181 -54.84 -20.49 -12.50
C ALA A 181 -53.93 -19.24 -12.53
N ALA A 182 -52.70 -19.34 -13.07
CA ALA A 182 -51.85 -18.18 -13.31
C ALA A 182 -52.40 -17.28 -14.43
N LEU A 183 -52.96 -17.85 -15.50
CA LEU A 183 -53.64 -17.11 -16.58
C LEU A 183 -54.90 -16.40 -16.06
N THR A 184 -55.78 -17.07 -15.31
CA THR A 184 -56.99 -16.45 -14.75
C THR A 184 -56.65 -15.24 -13.88
N ARG A 185 -55.65 -15.38 -12.99
CA ARG A 185 -55.17 -14.26 -12.14
C ARG A 185 -54.48 -13.13 -12.94
N LEU A 186 -53.99 -13.39 -14.14
CA LEU A 186 -53.46 -12.37 -15.04
C LEU A 186 -54.59 -11.60 -15.73
N CYS A 187 -55.57 -12.30 -16.30
CA CYS A 187 -56.74 -11.69 -16.93
C CYS A 187 -57.59 -10.90 -15.93
N GLN A 188 -57.84 -11.44 -14.73
CA GLN A 188 -58.63 -10.75 -13.71
C GLN A 188 -57.98 -9.43 -13.25
N ARG A 189 -56.65 -9.40 -13.09
CA ARG A 189 -55.90 -8.17 -12.79
C ARG A 189 -55.87 -7.14 -13.91
N PHE A 190 -56.22 -7.54 -15.13
CA PHE A 190 -56.38 -6.66 -16.28
C PHE A 190 -57.82 -6.11 -16.32
N VAL A 191 -58.85 -6.92 -16.05
CA VAL A 191 -60.25 -6.48 -15.80
C VAL A 191 -60.30 -5.42 -14.69
N GLU A 192 -59.65 -5.69 -13.56
CA GLU A 192 -59.52 -4.78 -12.40
C GLU A 192 -58.85 -3.45 -12.78
N ARG A 193 -57.79 -3.50 -13.60
CA ARG A 193 -56.99 -2.33 -13.99
C ARG A 193 -57.74 -1.41 -14.95
N HIS A 194 -58.47 -1.99 -15.90
CA HIS A 194 -59.14 -1.27 -16.98
C HIS A 194 -60.64 -1.02 -16.69
N GLY A 195 -61.09 -1.21 -15.44
CA GLY A 195 -62.42 -0.77 -14.98
C GLY A 195 -63.60 -1.66 -15.42
N PHE A 196 -63.35 -2.95 -15.69
CA PHE A 196 -64.35 -3.90 -16.18
C PHE A 196 -64.98 -4.77 -15.06
N THR A 197 -64.86 -4.39 -13.79
CA THR A 197 -65.40 -5.13 -12.64
C THR A 197 -66.86 -4.79 -12.34
N GLN A 198 -67.70 -5.81 -12.12
CA GLN A 198 -69.07 -5.66 -11.60
C GLN A 198 -69.07 -5.06 -10.18
N ILE A 199 -70.11 -4.27 -9.87
CA ILE A 199 -70.43 -3.79 -8.51
C ILE A 199 -71.58 -4.66 -7.99
N GLY A 200 -71.36 -5.45 -6.93
CA GLY A 200 -72.34 -6.44 -6.47
C GLY A 200 -72.16 -6.92 -5.03
N VAL A 201 -72.80 -6.23 -4.09
CA VAL A 201 -73.44 -6.70 -2.85
C VAL A 201 -72.89 -7.97 -2.14
N GLY A 202 -72.41 -7.79 -0.89
CA GLY A 202 -73.00 -8.51 0.25
C GLY A 202 -72.24 -9.65 0.97
N ALA A 203 -72.02 -9.42 2.27
CA ALA A 203 -72.14 -10.37 3.39
C ALA A 203 -71.06 -11.44 3.73
N MET A 204 -70.90 -11.62 5.06
CA MET A 204 -70.43 -12.76 5.85
C MET A 204 -69.02 -13.37 5.71
N ARG A 205 -68.29 -13.33 6.83
CA ARG A 205 -67.39 -14.40 7.30
C ARG A 205 -68.20 -15.45 8.10
N PRO A 206 -67.84 -16.74 8.03
CA PRO A 206 -67.82 -17.59 9.23
C PRO A 206 -66.40 -18.03 9.69
N LYS A 207 -66.35 -18.91 10.71
CA LYS A 207 -65.14 -19.43 11.40
C LYS A 207 -64.78 -20.88 10.99
N PRO A 208 -63.58 -21.40 11.37
CA PRO A 208 -63.13 -22.75 11.03
C PRO A 208 -63.41 -23.83 12.09
N MET A 209 -63.57 -25.09 11.63
CA MET A 209 -63.50 -26.41 12.33
C MET A 209 -63.66 -27.49 11.23
N ALA A 210 -63.29 -28.78 11.34
CA ALA A 210 -62.46 -29.56 12.28
C ALA A 210 -61.76 -30.70 11.48
N ALA A 211 -61.22 -31.76 12.11
CA ALA A 211 -60.34 -32.78 11.50
C ALA A 211 -60.89 -34.23 11.54
N ILE A 212 -60.04 -35.22 11.16
CA ILE A 212 -60.14 -36.70 11.36
C ILE A 212 -60.90 -37.47 10.24
N PRO A 213 -60.55 -38.73 9.84
CA PRO A 213 -59.41 -39.62 10.18
C PRO A 213 -58.50 -40.01 8.97
N ALA A 214 -57.59 -40.98 9.18
CA ALA A 214 -56.70 -41.59 8.18
C ALA A 214 -57.22 -42.93 7.60
N VAL A 215 -56.48 -43.51 6.64
CA VAL A 215 -56.57 -44.91 6.20
C VAL A 215 -55.14 -45.46 6.02
N GLU A 216 -54.88 -46.69 6.43
CA GLU A 216 -53.58 -47.39 6.31
C GLU A 216 -53.60 -48.44 5.19
N SER A 217 -52.43 -48.77 4.61
CA SER A 217 -52.16 -50.10 4.04
C SER A 217 -50.67 -50.37 3.73
N THR A 218 -49.97 -50.97 4.69
CA THR A 218 -49.15 -52.21 4.58
C THR A 218 -48.13 -52.46 3.43
N ASN A 219 -46.95 -52.98 3.85
CA ASN A 219 -46.08 -54.01 3.22
C ASN A 219 -44.78 -53.65 2.45
N THR A 220 -43.67 -54.03 3.09
CA THR A 220 -42.33 -54.44 2.61
C THR A 220 -42.31 -55.93 2.16
N PRO A 221 -41.16 -56.57 1.79
CA PRO A 221 -39.84 -56.05 1.35
C PRO A 221 -39.29 -56.66 0.03
N ALA A 222 -38.29 -55.99 -0.55
CA ALA A 222 -37.36 -56.56 -1.53
C ALA A 222 -35.90 -56.11 -1.29
N VAL A 223 -34.98 -56.60 -2.13
CA VAL A 223 -33.79 -57.33 -1.63
C VAL A 223 -32.62 -57.32 -2.65
N HIS A 224 -31.43 -57.78 -2.22
CA HIS A 224 -30.11 -57.83 -2.88
C HIS A 224 -29.32 -56.50 -2.89
N SER A 225 -28.09 -56.35 -2.38
CA SER A 225 -26.93 -57.21 -2.05
C SER A 225 -25.84 -57.33 -3.13
N ASN A 226 -24.67 -56.69 -2.90
CA ASN A 226 -23.34 -57.26 -3.19
C ASN A 226 -22.21 -56.41 -2.57
N GLY A 227 -21.20 -57.09 -1.99
CA GLY A 227 -19.82 -56.56 -1.86
C GLY A 227 -19.07 -56.70 -3.20
N THR A 228 -17.75 -56.57 -3.34
CA THR A 228 -16.58 -56.55 -2.42
C THR A 228 -15.37 -55.99 -3.25
N VAL A 229 -14.14 -55.65 -2.83
CA VAL A 229 -13.28 -55.96 -1.66
C VAL A 229 -12.35 -54.76 -1.39
N THR A 230 -11.94 -54.55 -0.13
CA THR A 230 -10.83 -53.64 0.24
C THR A 230 -9.45 -54.19 -0.13
N ARG A 231 -8.53 -53.35 -0.64
CA ARG A 231 -7.11 -53.75 -0.81
C ARG A 231 -6.14 -52.63 -0.40
N SER A 232 -5.46 -52.86 0.72
CA SER A 232 -4.37 -52.01 1.22
C SER A 232 -3.09 -52.20 0.40
N ILE A 233 -2.44 -51.12 0.00
CA ILE A 233 -1.05 -51.11 -0.51
C ILE A 233 -0.28 -50.00 0.21
N LYS A 234 0.71 -50.37 1.03
CA LYS A 234 1.76 -49.44 1.48
C LYS A 234 2.67 -49.13 0.28
N ARG A 235 3.13 -47.87 0.14
CA ARG A 235 4.36 -47.57 -0.60
C ARG A 235 5.21 -46.55 0.13
N ASN A 236 6.52 -46.73 -0.03
CA ASN A 236 7.57 -46.22 0.83
C ASN A 236 7.75 -44.71 0.74
N SER A 237 8.19 -44.12 1.85
CA SER A 237 8.98 -42.89 1.87
C SER A 237 10.36 -43.12 1.25
N HIS A 238 10.80 -42.20 0.39
CA HIS A 238 12.22 -41.89 0.20
C HIS A 238 12.35 -40.35 0.17
N PRO A 239 13.37 -39.77 0.81
CA PRO A 239 13.61 -38.33 0.74
C PRO A 239 14.24 -37.96 -0.61
N THR A 240 13.84 -36.82 -1.15
CA THR A 240 14.58 -36.12 -2.21
C THR A 240 15.32 -34.95 -1.57
N GLU A 241 16.60 -35.14 -1.29
CA GLU A 241 17.49 -34.05 -0.88
C GLU A 241 17.72 -33.13 -2.09
N GLY A 242 17.49 -31.83 -1.92
CA GLY A 242 17.78 -30.77 -2.88
C GLY A 242 18.43 -29.61 -2.12
N ALA A 243 19.58 -29.14 -2.59
CA ALA A 243 20.52 -28.41 -1.75
C ALA A 243 20.02 -27.00 -1.34
N VAL A 244 19.67 -26.85 -0.06
CA VAL A 244 19.73 -25.53 0.61
C VAL A 244 21.21 -25.25 0.91
N HIS A 245 21.81 -24.32 0.17
CA HIS A 245 23.18 -23.87 0.44
C HIS A 245 23.22 -23.01 1.72
N ASN A 246 23.28 -23.68 2.87
CA ASN A 246 23.60 -23.06 4.16
C ASN A 246 25.05 -22.53 4.14
N ALA A 247 25.21 -21.25 3.83
CA ALA A 247 26.37 -20.50 4.29
C ALA A 247 26.20 -20.20 5.80
N ASN A 248 27.28 -20.31 6.57
CA ASN A 248 27.35 -20.08 8.02
C ASN A 248 26.63 -21.11 8.90
N SER A 249 27.04 -22.37 8.83
CA SER A 249 26.96 -23.28 9.98
C SER A 249 28.03 -22.90 11.03
N ASN A 250 27.81 -21.80 11.74
CA ASN A 250 28.45 -21.63 13.05
C ASN A 250 27.80 -22.63 14.01
N GLU A 251 28.60 -23.28 14.86
CA GLU A 251 28.07 -24.11 15.94
C GLU A 251 27.29 -23.20 16.92
N TYR A 252 26.04 -23.55 17.19
CA TYR A 252 25.19 -22.81 18.12
C TYR A 252 25.50 -23.26 19.54
N ASP A 253 26.22 -22.42 20.31
CA ASP A 253 26.35 -22.60 21.75
C ASP A 253 24.95 -22.60 22.40
N LEU A 254 24.56 -23.77 22.91
CA LEU A 254 23.29 -23.96 23.63
C LEU A 254 23.30 -23.31 25.02
N GLU A 255 24.44 -22.78 25.45
CA GLU A 255 24.64 -22.05 26.71
C GLU A 255 24.71 -20.52 26.54
N ASP A 256 24.58 -19.98 25.31
CA ASP A 256 24.49 -18.54 25.08
C ASP A 256 23.09 -18.01 25.47
N ASP A 257 22.99 -17.32 26.61
CA ASP A 257 21.78 -16.63 27.08
C ASP A 257 21.74 -15.12 26.70
N THR A 258 22.69 -14.61 25.91
CA THR A 258 22.82 -13.17 25.62
C THR A 258 21.51 -12.57 25.05
N PRO A 259 21.05 -11.39 25.53
CA PRO A 259 19.90 -10.69 24.96
C PRO A 259 20.00 -10.47 23.44
N LEU A 260 18.90 -10.68 22.72
CA LEU A 260 18.83 -10.51 21.27
C LEU A 260 17.85 -9.41 20.87
N LEU A 261 18.19 -8.69 19.81
CA LEU A 261 17.34 -7.69 19.15
C LEU A 261 16.67 -8.34 17.94
N PHE A 262 15.35 -8.30 17.86
CA PHE A 262 14.62 -8.81 16.69
C PHE A 262 14.48 -7.70 15.64
N GLY A 263 14.85 -8.00 14.40
CA GLY A 263 14.69 -7.13 13.24
C GLY A 263 13.80 -7.78 12.20
N LEU A 264 12.89 -7.00 11.63
CA LEU A 264 12.03 -7.38 10.51
C LEU A 264 12.20 -6.40 9.37
N ASP A 265 12.38 -6.90 8.15
CA ASP A 265 12.36 -6.12 6.91
C ASP A 265 11.24 -6.64 5.99
N ILE A 266 10.29 -5.75 5.67
CA ILE A 266 9.14 -6.02 4.81
C ILE A 266 9.45 -5.49 3.41
N GLY A 267 10.28 -6.24 2.68
CA GLY A 267 10.69 -5.92 1.32
C GLY A 267 9.59 -6.14 0.28
N THR A 268 9.84 -5.70 -0.96
CA THR A 268 8.88 -5.79 -2.06
C THR A 268 8.65 -7.20 -2.60
N THR A 269 9.65 -8.08 -2.49
CA THR A 269 9.62 -9.44 -3.06
C THR A 269 9.77 -10.52 -2.00
N ALA A 270 10.38 -10.21 -0.87
CA ALA A 270 10.62 -11.14 0.22
C ALA A 270 10.53 -10.43 1.58
N ILE A 271 10.18 -11.20 2.60
CA ILE A 271 10.19 -10.79 4.00
C ILE A 271 11.39 -11.43 4.68
N LYS A 272 12.11 -10.63 5.48
CA LYS A 272 13.33 -11.08 6.15
C LYS A 272 13.30 -10.77 7.64
N CYS A 273 13.63 -11.76 8.45
CA CYS A 273 13.71 -11.64 9.90
C CYS A 273 15.14 -11.94 10.37
N VAL A 274 15.63 -11.20 11.36
CA VAL A 274 16.94 -11.41 12.00
C VAL A 274 16.82 -11.38 13.52
N LEU A 275 17.73 -12.08 14.18
CA LEU A 275 18.05 -11.90 15.59
C LEU A 275 19.51 -11.49 15.70
N VAL A 276 19.78 -10.40 16.42
CA VAL A 276 21.08 -9.74 16.47
C VAL A 276 21.53 -9.58 17.93
N LYS A 277 22.78 -9.91 18.26
CA LYS A 277 23.31 -9.69 19.61
C LYS A 277 23.39 -8.18 19.91
N VAL A 278 22.98 -7.77 21.11
CA VAL A 278 23.03 -6.36 21.56
C VAL A 278 24.44 -5.77 21.47
N ASP A 279 25.45 -6.61 21.72
CA ASP A 279 26.84 -6.24 21.71
C ASP A 279 27.55 -6.79 20.46
N GLY A 280 28.35 -5.94 19.81
CA GLY A 280 29.00 -6.22 18.53
C GLY A 280 28.08 -6.27 17.30
N GLY A 281 26.75 -6.30 17.46
CA GLY A 281 25.79 -6.31 16.34
C GLY A 281 25.83 -7.59 15.48
N GLN A 282 26.35 -8.69 16.03
CA GLN A 282 26.47 -9.96 15.33
C GLN A 282 25.10 -10.59 15.08
N VAL A 283 24.83 -11.02 13.85
CA VAL A 283 23.62 -11.79 13.53
C VAL A 283 23.72 -13.19 14.15
N ALA A 284 22.79 -13.51 15.05
CA ALA A 284 22.68 -14.80 15.73
C ALA A 284 21.76 -15.77 14.96
N ALA A 285 20.75 -15.27 14.24
CA ALA A 285 19.93 -16.05 13.32
C ALA A 285 19.31 -15.15 12.22
N VAL A 286 19.01 -15.73 11.06
CA VAL A 286 18.35 -15.06 9.93
C VAL A 286 17.36 -16.01 9.25
N ALA A 287 16.25 -15.48 8.77
CA ALA A 287 15.27 -16.17 7.95
C ALA A 287 14.77 -15.25 6.82
N ASN A 288 14.48 -15.81 5.65
CA ASN A 288 14.01 -15.07 4.48
C ASN A 288 12.94 -15.89 3.75
N VAL A 289 11.82 -15.27 3.40
CA VAL A 289 10.67 -15.90 2.73
C VAL A 289 10.27 -15.04 1.53
N SER A 290 10.28 -15.61 0.32
CA SER A 290 9.76 -14.89 -0.85
C SER A 290 8.23 -14.83 -0.79
N LEU A 291 7.65 -13.70 -1.20
CA LEU A 291 6.19 -13.55 -1.28
C LEU A 291 5.59 -14.52 -2.32
N SER A 292 6.37 -14.93 -3.33
CA SER A 292 5.98 -15.98 -4.30
C SER A 292 5.65 -17.33 -3.65
N ASP A 293 6.26 -17.61 -2.49
CA ASP A 293 6.25 -18.94 -1.89
C ASP A 293 5.11 -19.11 -0.87
N VAL A 294 4.32 -18.04 -0.65
CA VAL A 294 3.30 -17.90 0.39
C VAL A 294 1.92 -17.89 -0.26
N ILE A 295 1.14 -18.93 0.03
CA ILE A 295 -0.19 -19.14 -0.53
C ILE A 295 -1.23 -18.45 0.37
N VAL A 296 -2.08 -17.61 -0.23
CA VAL A 296 -3.23 -17.00 0.46
C VAL A 296 -4.44 -17.96 0.40
N PRO A 297 -5.07 -18.30 1.53
CA PRO A 297 -6.30 -19.09 1.54
C PRO A 297 -7.43 -18.46 0.71
N THR A 298 -7.85 -19.14 -0.35
CA THR A 298 -8.85 -18.61 -1.29
C THR A 298 -10.25 -18.62 -0.67
N ARG A 299 -10.91 -17.46 -0.64
CA ARG A 299 -12.27 -17.33 -0.10
C ARG A 299 -13.29 -17.94 -1.09
N ARG A 300 -14.37 -18.54 -0.59
CA ARG A 300 -15.30 -19.31 -1.44
C ARG A 300 -16.03 -18.43 -2.46
N GLY A 301 -15.68 -18.60 -3.74
CA GLY A 301 -16.28 -17.87 -4.85
C GLY A 301 -15.55 -16.58 -5.24
N GLU A 302 -14.45 -16.24 -4.55
CA GLU A 302 -13.44 -15.33 -5.09
C GLU A 302 -12.51 -16.12 -6.04
N GLY A 303 -11.98 -15.45 -7.07
CA GLY A 303 -11.00 -16.05 -7.99
C GLY A 303 -9.61 -16.14 -7.37
N ALA A 304 -8.66 -16.68 -8.13
CA ALA A 304 -7.25 -16.51 -7.80
C ALA A 304 -6.89 -15.01 -7.78
N VAL A 305 -6.02 -14.60 -6.87
CA VAL A 305 -5.59 -13.19 -6.74
C VAL A 305 -4.74 -12.83 -7.96
N GLU A 306 -5.28 -12.00 -8.86
CA GLU A 306 -4.51 -11.48 -9.99
C GLU A 306 -3.40 -10.55 -9.49
N SER A 307 -2.15 -10.91 -9.76
CA SER A 307 -0.98 -10.08 -9.46
C SER A 307 -0.97 -8.83 -10.36
N LYS A 308 -1.11 -7.65 -9.75
CA LYS A 308 -1.07 -6.35 -10.43
C LYS A 308 0.24 -5.64 -10.11
N ILE A 309 0.93 -5.15 -11.13
CA ILE A 309 2.14 -4.33 -10.93
C ILE A 309 1.77 -3.12 -10.07
N GLY A 310 2.54 -2.87 -9.00
CA GLY A 310 2.28 -1.78 -8.06
C GLY A 310 1.38 -2.13 -6.87
N VAL A 311 0.77 -3.32 -6.79
CA VAL A 311 -0.21 -3.66 -5.74
C VAL A 311 0.04 -5.04 -5.14
N HIS A 312 0.15 -5.12 -3.80
CA HIS A 312 0.35 -6.38 -3.07
C HIS A 312 -0.86 -6.77 -2.22
N ASN A 313 -1.03 -8.07 -1.99
CA ASN A 313 -2.06 -8.62 -1.12
C ASN A 313 -1.59 -8.59 0.35
N VAL A 314 -2.35 -7.95 1.24
CA VAL A 314 -1.99 -7.78 2.66
C VAL A 314 -2.04 -9.11 3.42
N ASP A 315 -3.03 -9.97 3.14
CA ASP A 315 -3.15 -11.30 3.76
C ASP A 315 -1.89 -12.14 3.46
N GLN A 316 -1.34 -12.02 2.24
CA GLN A 316 -0.08 -12.66 1.84
C GLN A 316 1.13 -12.15 2.63
N VAL A 317 1.28 -10.83 2.77
CA VAL A 317 2.38 -10.23 3.54
C VAL A 317 2.32 -10.62 5.01
N LEU A 318 1.13 -10.64 5.62
CA LEU A 318 0.97 -11.04 7.03
C LEU A 318 1.37 -12.52 7.25
N LEU A 319 0.96 -13.42 6.35
CA LEU A 319 1.38 -14.83 6.38
C LEU A 319 2.90 -14.97 6.16
N ALA A 320 3.48 -14.19 5.24
CA ALA A 320 4.92 -14.20 4.96
C ALA A 320 5.76 -13.72 6.17
N VAL A 321 5.33 -12.67 6.88
CA VAL A 321 5.96 -12.21 8.13
C VAL A 321 5.86 -13.28 9.22
N GLN A 322 4.70 -13.93 9.37
CA GLN A 322 4.54 -15.06 10.29
C GLN A 322 5.47 -16.23 9.96
N ARG A 323 5.59 -16.60 8.68
CA ARG A 323 6.47 -17.70 8.25
C ARG A 323 7.94 -17.36 8.43
N ALA A 324 8.36 -16.15 8.06
CA ALA A 324 9.73 -15.68 8.24
C ALA A 324 10.12 -15.61 9.73
N ALA A 325 9.22 -15.15 10.61
CA ALA A 325 9.44 -15.20 12.05
C ALA A 325 9.51 -16.64 12.58
N ASN A 326 8.62 -17.55 12.14
CA ASN A 326 8.60 -18.93 12.64
C ASN A 326 9.76 -19.82 12.13
N LEU A 327 10.43 -19.45 11.05
CA LEU A 327 11.66 -20.10 10.60
C LEU A 327 12.88 -19.78 11.48
N LEU A 328 12.82 -18.76 12.35
CA LEU A 328 13.89 -18.50 13.33
C LEU A 328 13.82 -19.50 14.50
N PRO A 329 14.98 -19.96 15.04
CA PRO A 329 15.02 -20.86 16.19
C PRO A 329 14.21 -20.34 17.38
N GLU A 330 13.35 -21.18 17.94
CA GLU A 330 12.43 -20.78 19.01
C GLU A 330 13.17 -20.34 20.29
N THR A 331 14.27 -21.03 20.62
CA THR A 331 15.17 -20.67 21.73
C THR A 331 15.74 -19.27 21.58
N ALA A 332 16.20 -18.91 20.37
CA ALA A 332 16.71 -17.58 20.05
C ALA A 332 15.58 -16.53 20.03
N ARG A 333 14.38 -16.85 19.50
CA ARG A 333 13.23 -15.94 19.55
C ARG A 333 12.80 -15.62 20.98
N ARG A 334 12.83 -16.60 21.88
CA ARG A 334 12.53 -16.40 23.32
C ARG A 334 13.50 -15.45 24.02
N ARG A 335 14.72 -15.24 23.48
CA ARG A 335 15.73 -14.26 23.94
C ARG A 335 15.54 -12.84 23.35
N ALA A 336 14.54 -12.60 22.50
CA ALA A 336 14.30 -11.29 21.90
C ALA A 336 13.81 -10.27 22.95
N THR A 337 14.54 -9.16 23.13
CA THR A 337 14.20 -8.10 24.11
C THR A 337 13.55 -6.86 23.51
N SER A 338 13.50 -6.74 22.18
CA SER A 338 12.83 -5.65 21.47
C SER A 338 12.57 -5.98 20.00
N VAL A 339 11.59 -5.29 19.41
CA VAL A 339 11.23 -5.41 17.99
C VAL A 339 11.53 -4.10 17.26
N GLY A 340 12.46 -4.15 16.30
CA GLY A 340 12.67 -3.13 15.28
C GLY A 340 12.12 -3.60 13.93
N ILE A 341 11.50 -2.70 13.16
CA ILE A 341 10.87 -3.02 11.87
C ILE A 341 11.28 -1.99 10.83
N CYS A 342 11.58 -2.44 9.62
CA CYS A 342 11.61 -1.64 8.42
C CYS A 342 10.82 -2.27 7.27
N GLY A 343 10.68 -1.55 6.16
CA GLY A 343 10.09 -2.11 4.94
C GLY A 343 10.07 -1.13 3.77
N GLN A 344 9.48 -1.59 2.68
CA GLN A 344 9.36 -0.85 1.42
C GLN A 344 8.65 0.51 1.59
N MET A 345 9.41 1.58 1.41
CA MET A 345 8.98 2.98 1.54
C MET A 345 7.86 3.38 0.55
N HIS A 346 7.34 4.60 0.71
CA HIS A 346 6.35 5.29 -0.14
C HIS A 346 4.92 4.72 -0.13
N GLY A 347 4.77 3.39 -0.01
CA GLY A 347 3.50 2.69 -0.12
C GLY A 347 2.46 3.05 0.95
N ILE A 348 1.19 2.72 0.67
CA ILE A 348 0.04 3.01 1.54
C ILE A 348 -0.97 1.85 1.57
N VAL A 349 -1.45 1.55 2.78
CA VAL A 349 -2.59 0.68 3.07
C VAL A 349 -3.54 1.40 4.03
N TRP A 350 -4.85 1.26 3.83
CA TRP A 350 -5.90 1.75 4.74
C TRP A 350 -6.54 0.61 5.51
N TRP A 351 -6.97 0.85 6.75
CA TRP A 351 -7.59 -0.18 7.59
C TRP A 351 -8.64 0.33 8.58
N CYS A 352 -9.45 -0.57 9.13
CA CYS A 352 -10.41 -0.32 10.22
C CYS A 352 -9.84 -0.83 11.55
N SER A 353 -9.23 0.08 12.30
CA SER A 353 -8.46 -0.12 13.54
C SER A 353 -9.10 -1.11 14.51
N ARG A 354 -10.38 -0.92 14.83
CA ARG A 354 -11.16 -1.76 15.76
C ARG A 354 -11.39 -3.19 15.30
N ALA A 355 -11.12 -3.50 14.03
CA ALA A 355 -11.42 -4.78 13.40
C ALA A 355 -10.14 -5.54 13.03
N VAL A 356 -9.10 -4.84 12.55
CA VAL A 356 -7.79 -5.38 12.15
C VAL A 356 -7.31 -6.50 13.09
N ARG A 357 -7.27 -6.22 14.40
CA ARG A 357 -6.87 -7.18 15.44
C ARG A 357 -7.54 -8.55 15.28
N LYS A 358 -8.88 -8.61 15.29
CA LYS A 358 -9.64 -9.86 15.21
C LYS A 358 -9.43 -10.59 13.88
N VAL A 359 -9.14 -9.87 12.80
CA VAL A 359 -8.92 -10.47 11.47
C VAL A 359 -7.51 -11.02 11.35
N ALA A 360 -6.50 -10.28 11.80
CA ALA A 360 -5.12 -10.74 11.88
C ALA A 360 -5.01 -11.95 12.82
N GLU A 361 -5.61 -11.91 14.02
CA GLU A 361 -5.69 -13.06 14.94
C GLU A 361 -6.28 -14.30 14.24
N ARG A 362 -7.36 -14.15 13.44
CA ARG A 362 -7.96 -15.25 12.67
C ARG A 362 -7.07 -15.77 11.53
N LEU A 363 -6.52 -14.87 10.71
CA LEU A 363 -5.66 -15.21 9.57
C LEU A 363 -4.41 -15.95 10.04
N LEU A 364 -3.73 -15.42 11.06
CA LEU A 364 -2.49 -15.96 11.61
C LEU A 364 -2.71 -17.23 12.45
N SER A 365 -3.94 -17.51 12.89
CA SER A 365 -4.31 -18.80 13.50
C SER A 365 -4.69 -19.87 12.46
N ALA A 366 -5.19 -19.47 11.29
CA ALA A 366 -5.50 -20.37 10.19
C ALA A 366 -4.23 -20.77 9.40
N GLY A 367 -3.33 -19.82 9.17
CA GLY A 367 -2.12 -20.02 8.37
C GLY A 367 -2.41 -20.31 6.88
N GLU A 368 -1.37 -20.58 6.11
CA GLU A 368 -1.44 -20.81 4.65
C GLU A 368 -2.36 -22.00 4.26
N ASN A 369 -2.53 -22.98 5.15
CA ASN A 369 -3.33 -24.19 4.90
C ASN A 369 -4.75 -24.14 5.52
N GLY A 370 -5.12 -23.07 6.20
CA GLY A 370 -6.38 -22.99 6.96
C GLY A 370 -7.56 -22.50 6.13
N MET A 371 -8.70 -23.20 6.25
CA MET A 371 -9.98 -22.71 5.74
C MET A 371 -10.53 -21.62 6.66
N LEU A 372 -10.71 -20.40 6.16
CA LEU A 372 -11.41 -19.34 6.88
C LEU A 372 -12.92 -19.66 6.94
N GLU A 373 -13.43 -20.02 8.12
CA GLU A 373 -14.86 -20.30 8.30
C GLU A 373 -15.72 -19.03 8.18
N GLU A 374 -16.76 -19.11 7.34
CA GLU A 374 -17.70 -18.01 7.11
C GLU A 374 -18.73 -17.90 8.25
N ASP A 375 -18.46 -17.03 9.22
CA ASP A 375 -19.54 -16.34 9.94
C ASP A 375 -20.48 -15.73 8.88
N GLY A 376 -21.76 -16.12 8.84
CA GLY A 376 -22.71 -15.85 7.75
C GLY A 376 -23.17 -14.39 7.56
N HIS A 377 -22.24 -13.43 7.60
CA HIS A 377 -22.42 -12.01 7.36
C HIS A 377 -21.39 -11.53 6.35
N SER A 378 -21.84 -10.83 5.31
CA SER A 378 -20.98 -10.22 4.29
C SER A 378 -19.83 -9.44 4.95
N TYR A 379 -18.61 -9.90 4.70
CA TYR A 379 -17.40 -9.37 5.31
C TYR A 379 -17.02 -8.05 4.62
N GLU A 380 -17.34 -6.91 5.24
CA GLU A 380 -16.78 -5.61 4.85
C GLU A 380 -15.25 -5.71 5.11
N SER A 381 -14.40 -5.55 4.08
CA SER A 381 -12.94 -5.74 4.21
C SER A 381 -12.36 -4.78 5.25
N VAL A 382 -11.45 -5.28 6.09
CA VAL A 382 -10.87 -4.52 7.21
C VAL A 382 -9.56 -3.81 6.88
N TRP A 383 -8.97 -4.14 5.73
CA TRP A 383 -7.86 -3.44 5.10
C TRP A 383 -8.03 -3.41 3.58
N SER A 384 -7.34 -2.49 2.92
CA SER A 384 -7.24 -2.42 1.45
C SER A 384 -6.20 -3.42 0.91
N GLU A 385 -6.06 -3.50 -0.42
CA GLU A 385 -4.79 -3.91 -1.03
C GLU A 385 -3.69 -2.91 -0.64
N LEU A 386 -2.42 -3.32 -0.60
CA LEU A 386 -1.27 -2.43 -0.40
C LEU A 386 -0.92 -1.77 -1.74
N ILE A 387 -0.98 -0.45 -1.83
CA ILE A 387 -0.42 0.29 -2.96
C ILE A 387 1.07 0.51 -2.68
N THR A 388 1.93 0.12 -3.60
CA THR A 388 3.40 0.16 -3.44
C THR A 388 4.03 1.35 -4.18
N TRP A 389 5.33 1.59 -3.96
CA TRP A 389 6.10 2.61 -4.67
C TRP A 389 6.14 2.43 -6.20
N GLN A 390 5.86 1.23 -6.71
CA GLN A 390 5.83 0.96 -8.15
C GLN A 390 4.54 1.44 -8.82
N ASP A 391 3.50 1.81 -8.06
CA ASP A 391 2.19 2.14 -8.61
C ASP A 391 2.16 3.46 -9.41
N GLN A 392 1.73 3.36 -10.67
CA GLN A 392 1.67 4.49 -11.62
C GLN A 392 0.25 5.03 -11.87
N ARG A 393 -0.75 4.76 -10.99
CA ARG A 393 -2.12 5.30 -11.17
C ARG A 393 -2.16 6.82 -11.13
N CYS A 394 -1.23 7.42 -10.38
CA CYS A 394 -1.00 8.86 -10.32
C CYS A 394 -0.22 9.32 -11.56
N THR A 395 -0.92 9.52 -12.68
CA THR A 395 -0.33 10.02 -13.93
C THR A 395 0.39 11.36 -13.74
N PRO A 396 1.34 11.75 -14.63
CA PRO A 396 1.96 13.07 -14.58
C PRO A 396 0.94 14.21 -14.50
N SER A 397 -0.10 14.18 -15.32
CA SER A 397 -1.21 15.15 -15.30
C SER A 397 -2.00 15.20 -13.98
N PHE A 398 -2.15 14.06 -13.29
CA PHE A 398 -2.75 14.03 -11.96
C PHE A 398 -1.83 14.65 -10.91
N LEU A 399 -0.53 14.35 -10.97
CA LEU A 399 0.49 14.90 -10.08
C LEU A 399 0.67 16.42 -10.27
N ASP A 400 0.59 16.91 -11.50
CA ASP A 400 0.67 18.34 -11.82
C ASP A 400 -0.55 19.08 -11.28
N ASN A 401 -1.77 18.55 -11.47
CA ASN A 401 -2.98 19.07 -10.82
C ASN A 401 -2.84 19.11 -9.27
N CYS A 402 -2.23 18.08 -8.66
CA CYS A 402 -1.93 18.08 -7.23
C CYS A 402 -0.93 19.19 -6.84
N ARG A 403 0.14 19.40 -7.61
CA ARG A 403 1.13 20.47 -7.39
C ARG A 403 0.47 21.86 -7.51
N GLU A 404 -0.39 22.07 -8.51
CA GLU A 404 -1.15 23.31 -8.65
C GLU A 404 -2.12 23.54 -7.48
N LYS A 405 -2.87 22.51 -7.05
CA LYS A 405 -3.78 22.57 -5.87
C LYS A 405 -3.00 23.03 -4.62
N ILE A 406 -1.79 22.50 -4.41
CA ILE A 406 -0.92 22.88 -3.29
C ILE A 406 -0.42 24.33 -3.46
N ALA A 407 0.09 24.68 -4.64
CA ALA A 407 0.65 26.01 -4.93
C ALA A 407 -0.39 27.16 -4.83
N ARG A 408 -1.69 26.84 -4.96
CA ARG A 408 -2.80 27.80 -4.78
C ARG A 408 -3.05 28.20 -3.32
N ILE A 409 -2.57 27.46 -2.32
CA ILE A 409 -2.81 27.76 -0.88
C ILE A 409 -1.81 28.81 -0.33
N LYS A 410 -1.57 29.88 -1.09
CA LYS A 410 -0.62 30.97 -0.77
C LYS A 410 -1.10 32.00 0.27
N GLY A 411 -2.03 31.61 1.15
CA GLY A 411 -2.75 32.55 2.02
C GLY A 411 -2.29 32.69 3.48
N MET A 412 -1.51 31.75 4.04
CA MET A 412 -1.24 31.69 5.50
C MET A 412 0.16 31.18 5.84
N GLY A 413 1.05 32.07 6.26
CA GLY A 413 2.36 31.75 6.88
C GLY A 413 3.58 32.05 6.01
N ASN A 414 4.75 32.16 6.67
CA ASN A 414 6.04 32.32 5.99
C ASN A 414 6.37 31.06 5.18
N PHE A 415 6.89 31.24 3.95
CA PHE A 415 7.30 30.16 3.06
C PHE A 415 8.72 29.64 3.36
N SER A 416 9.07 29.49 4.65
CA SER A 416 10.38 28.99 5.09
C SER A 416 10.51 27.47 5.05
N SER A 417 9.40 26.72 5.16
CA SER A 417 9.35 25.27 5.02
C SER A 417 8.68 24.86 3.70
N MET A 418 9.43 24.16 2.86
CA MET A 418 8.92 23.46 1.67
C MET A 418 8.54 22.03 2.08
N PRO A 419 7.32 21.54 1.75
CA PRO A 419 6.93 20.16 2.01
C PRO A 419 7.61 19.18 1.03
N SER A 420 7.66 17.90 1.41
CA SER A 420 8.20 16.81 0.57
C SER A 420 7.52 16.68 -0.81
N ARG A 421 8.22 16.11 -1.80
CA ARG A 421 7.76 15.97 -3.19
C ARG A 421 6.51 15.07 -3.31
N ILE A 422 5.47 15.53 -4.00
CA ILE A 422 4.38 14.67 -4.50
C ILE A 422 4.80 13.99 -5.82
N ALA A 423 4.77 12.66 -5.83
CA ALA A 423 5.18 11.78 -6.94
C ALA A 423 4.27 10.54 -7.07
N ALA A 424 4.42 9.76 -8.14
CA ALA A 424 3.76 8.46 -8.27
C ALA A 424 4.30 7.46 -7.22
N GLY A 425 3.49 6.47 -6.84
CA GLY A 425 3.81 5.52 -5.77
C GLY A 425 3.83 6.09 -4.34
N TYR A 426 3.74 7.41 -4.14
CA TYR A 426 3.79 8.06 -2.82
C TYR A 426 2.42 8.09 -2.14
N GLY A 427 2.38 7.77 -0.84
CA GLY A 427 1.14 7.57 -0.08
C GLY A 427 0.09 8.68 -0.21
N LEU A 428 0.44 9.96 -0.03
CA LEU A 428 -0.55 11.05 -0.15
C LEU A 428 -1.02 11.28 -1.60
N ALA A 429 -0.19 10.98 -2.61
CA ALA A 429 -0.60 11.03 -4.01
C ALA A 429 -1.62 9.92 -4.31
N SER A 430 -1.31 8.69 -3.90
CA SER A 430 -2.21 7.54 -3.98
C SER A 430 -3.50 7.74 -3.18
N PHE A 431 -3.45 8.49 -2.07
CA PHE A 431 -4.62 8.85 -1.28
C PHE A 431 -5.49 9.93 -1.92
N ALA A 432 -4.90 11.01 -2.43
CA ALA A 432 -5.62 11.99 -3.24
C ALA A 432 -6.30 11.32 -4.44
N TYR A 433 -5.60 10.40 -5.11
CA TYR A 433 -6.15 9.61 -6.19
C TYR A 433 -7.32 8.72 -5.73
N ALA A 434 -7.18 8.05 -4.58
CA ALA A 434 -8.22 7.19 -4.03
C ALA A 434 -9.47 7.98 -3.62
N LEU A 435 -9.32 9.20 -3.09
CA LEU A 435 -10.44 10.10 -2.79
C LEU A 435 -11.19 10.55 -4.06
N GLU A 436 -10.46 10.91 -5.12
CA GLU A 436 -11.04 11.43 -6.36
C GLU A 436 -11.60 10.32 -7.29
N ASN A 437 -10.98 9.14 -7.35
CA ASN A 437 -11.26 8.12 -8.38
C ASN A 437 -11.82 6.80 -7.82
N THR A 438 -11.41 6.37 -6.62
CA THR A 438 -11.80 5.07 -6.03
C THR A 438 -12.29 5.15 -4.58
N PRO A 439 -13.13 6.12 -4.17
CA PRO A 439 -13.44 6.39 -2.76
C PRO A 439 -14.15 5.23 -2.03
N ARG A 440 -14.67 4.25 -2.78
CA ARG A 440 -15.22 2.99 -2.24
C ARG A 440 -14.18 2.19 -1.43
N VAL A 441 -12.89 2.27 -1.76
CA VAL A 441 -11.80 1.57 -1.04
C VAL A 441 -11.64 2.10 0.39
N LEU A 442 -12.01 3.36 0.62
CA LEU A 442 -11.89 4.05 1.91
C LEU A 442 -13.12 3.81 2.83
N VAL A 443 -14.18 3.17 2.32
CA VAL A 443 -15.45 3.03 3.06
C VAL A 443 -15.31 2.06 4.23
N GLY A 444 -15.31 2.60 5.44
CA GLY A 444 -15.21 1.84 6.69
C GLY A 444 -13.80 1.81 7.28
N MET A 445 -12.80 2.29 6.54
CA MET A 445 -11.45 2.50 7.04
C MET A 445 -11.40 3.75 7.93
N ASP A 446 -10.58 3.70 8.97
CA ASP A 446 -10.43 4.76 9.97
C ASP A 446 -8.95 5.06 10.32
N ALA A 447 -7.99 4.34 9.74
CA ALA A 447 -6.55 4.63 9.79
C ALA A 447 -5.84 4.27 8.47
N CYS A 448 -4.62 4.79 8.27
CA CYS A 448 -3.69 4.34 7.23
C CYS A 448 -2.21 4.50 7.63
N GLY A 449 -1.33 3.90 6.83
CA GLY A 449 0.13 3.91 7.02
C GLY A 449 0.82 3.09 5.93
N THR A 450 2.11 2.83 6.10
CA THR A 450 2.83 1.82 5.32
C THR A 450 2.40 0.40 5.71
N ILE A 451 2.93 -0.62 5.02
CA ILE A 451 2.71 -2.02 5.39
C ILE A 451 3.39 -2.38 6.72
N GLN A 452 4.57 -1.81 6.99
CA GLN A 452 5.28 -1.97 8.26
C GLN A 452 4.55 -1.28 9.43
N ASP A 453 3.90 -0.14 9.21
CA ASP A 453 3.04 0.50 10.22
C ASP A 453 1.82 -0.38 10.58
N LEU A 454 1.18 -1.00 9.59
CA LEU A 454 0.08 -1.94 9.82
C LEU A 454 0.55 -3.19 10.60
N VAL A 455 1.72 -3.75 10.26
CA VAL A 455 2.30 -4.89 10.99
C VAL A 455 2.66 -4.51 12.44
N ALA A 456 3.19 -3.30 12.66
CA ALA A 456 3.47 -2.81 14.01
C ALA A 456 2.18 -2.57 14.83
N PHE A 457 1.14 -2.00 14.21
CA PHE A 457 -0.18 -1.82 14.80
C PHE A 457 -0.80 -3.16 15.23
N ILE A 458 -0.67 -4.19 14.38
CA ILE A 458 -1.05 -5.58 14.66
C ILE A 458 -0.23 -6.15 15.84
N LEU A 459 1.11 -6.08 15.78
CA LEU A 459 2.01 -6.63 16.82
C LEU A 459 1.75 -6.02 18.22
N CYS A 460 1.51 -4.71 18.28
CA CYS A 460 1.17 -4.02 19.53
C CYS A 460 -0.27 -4.32 20.02
N GLY A 461 -1.11 -4.90 19.16
CA GLY A 461 -2.51 -5.17 19.45
C GLY A 461 -3.39 -3.94 19.59
N HIS A 462 -2.99 -2.85 18.92
CA HIS A 462 -3.71 -1.57 18.86
C HIS A 462 -5.10 -1.74 18.21
N THR A 463 -6.02 -0.81 18.52
CA THR A 463 -7.43 -0.86 18.09
C THR A 463 -8.04 0.50 17.75
N LEU A 464 -7.35 1.61 18.00
CA LEU A 464 -7.82 2.99 17.77
C LEU A 464 -6.94 3.70 16.72
N PRO A 465 -7.50 4.57 15.86
CA PRO A 465 -6.71 5.36 14.90
C PRO A 465 -5.62 6.24 15.54
N SER A 466 -5.80 6.66 16.79
CA SER A 466 -4.82 7.42 17.57
C SER A 466 -3.58 6.61 17.97
N GLU A 467 -3.59 5.29 17.78
CA GLU A 467 -2.49 4.36 18.02
C GLU A 467 -1.76 3.98 16.71
N THR A 468 -2.08 4.68 15.62
CA THR A 468 -1.43 4.55 14.30
C THR A 468 -0.25 5.53 14.21
N PHE A 469 0.94 5.01 13.97
CA PHE A 469 2.21 5.73 13.98
C PHE A 469 3.01 5.42 12.71
N MET A 470 3.96 6.30 12.39
CA MET A 470 4.90 6.23 11.26
C MET A 470 6.11 7.10 11.63
N ASP A 471 7.32 6.79 11.15
CA ASP A 471 8.49 7.65 11.42
C ASP A 471 8.62 8.83 10.43
N THR A 472 9.64 9.66 10.63
CA THR A 472 9.98 10.76 9.72
C THR A 472 10.51 10.32 8.35
N THR A 473 11.10 9.13 8.20
CA THR A 473 11.64 8.67 6.91
C THR A 473 10.53 8.19 5.98
N ASP A 474 9.59 7.37 6.47
CA ASP A 474 8.41 6.98 5.71
C ASP A 474 7.42 8.14 5.51
N ALA A 475 7.24 9.03 6.50
CA ALA A 475 6.40 10.22 6.31
C ALA A 475 6.96 11.20 5.26
N HIS A 476 8.29 11.32 5.15
CA HIS A 476 8.93 12.06 4.06
C HIS A 476 8.60 11.45 2.69
N SER A 477 8.68 10.12 2.62
CA SER A 477 8.43 9.31 1.42
C SER A 477 6.99 9.40 0.87
N TRP A 478 6.08 10.03 1.62
CA TRP A 478 4.67 10.23 1.27
C TRP A 478 4.36 11.59 0.63
N GLY A 479 5.28 12.55 0.62
CA GLY A 479 5.12 13.81 -0.13
C GLY A 479 4.30 14.92 0.55
N GLY A 480 4.23 14.93 1.89
CA GLY A 480 3.51 16.00 2.62
C GLY A 480 3.95 16.20 4.06
N LEU A 481 5.16 15.76 4.41
CA LEU A 481 5.82 16.09 5.67
C LEU A 481 6.36 17.52 5.59
N ASP A 482 6.10 18.33 6.62
CA ASP A 482 6.85 19.55 6.88
C ASP A 482 8.14 19.18 7.62
N LEU A 483 9.30 19.45 6.99
CA LEU A 483 10.62 19.09 7.52
C LEU A 483 11.04 19.89 8.76
N GLN A 484 10.46 21.07 9.00
CA GLN A 484 10.78 21.94 10.13
C GLN A 484 10.00 21.53 11.38
N THR A 485 8.72 21.16 11.24
CA THR A 485 7.88 20.70 12.36
C THR A 485 7.92 19.20 12.59
N GLN A 486 8.35 18.41 11.59
CA GLN A 486 8.27 16.95 11.56
C GLN A 486 6.83 16.42 11.68
N THR A 487 5.86 17.12 11.07
CA THR A 487 4.44 16.75 11.04
C THR A 487 3.85 16.90 9.63
N TRP A 488 2.68 16.29 9.38
CA TRP A 488 1.94 16.49 8.13
C TRP A 488 1.59 17.98 7.90
N ASP A 489 1.93 18.52 6.73
CA ASP A 489 1.68 19.91 6.38
C ASP A 489 0.17 20.17 6.18
N PRO A 490 -0.49 20.99 7.03
CA PRO A 490 -1.91 21.27 6.89
C PRO A 490 -2.28 21.99 5.59
N ARG A 491 -1.32 22.63 4.90
CA ARG A 491 -1.49 23.22 3.56
C ARG A 491 -1.70 22.11 2.52
N VAL A 492 -0.82 21.11 2.51
CA VAL A 492 -0.89 19.95 1.60
C VAL A 492 -2.16 19.15 1.85
N LEU A 493 -2.50 18.86 3.11
CA LEU A 493 -3.71 18.10 3.44
C LEU A 493 -4.99 18.81 2.97
N ARG A 494 -5.08 20.14 3.13
CA ARG A 494 -6.22 20.93 2.62
C ARG A 494 -6.27 20.96 1.09
N ALA A 495 -5.13 21.06 0.42
CA ALA A 495 -5.06 21.07 -1.05
C ALA A 495 -5.51 19.74 -1.68
N LEU A 496 -5.14 18.62 -1.05
CA LEU A 496 -5.47 17.27 -1.50
C LEU A 496 -6.77 16.71 -0.90
N GLN A 497 -7.47 17.51 -0.08
CA GLN A 497 -8.70 17.15 0.64
C GLN A 497 -8.56 15.90 1.55
N ILE A 498 -7.34 15.62 2.01
CA ILE A 498 -7.02 14.45 2.85
C ILE A 498 -7.41 14.75 4.31
N PRO A 499 -8.31 13.94 4.93
CA PRO A 499 -8.67 14.12 6.34
C PRO A 499 -7.47 13.85 7.25
N SER A 500 -7.09 14.80 8.11
CA SER A 500 -5.95 14.61 9.02
C SER A 500 -6.18 13.54 10.09
N SER A 501 -7.44 13.18 10.37
CA SER A 501 -7.83 12.22 11.43
C SER A 501 -7.59 10.75 11.10
N ILE A 502 -7.20 10.41 9.87
CA ILE A 502 -6.93 9.05 9.40
C ILE A 502 -5.42 8.76 9.26
N LEU A 503 -4.60 9.83 9.25
CA LEU A 503 -3.15 9.75 9.02
C LEU A 503 -2.41 9.31 10.30
N PRO A 504 -1.26 8.63 10.16
CA PRO A 504 -0.45 8.25 11.31
C PRO A 504 0.11 9.48 12.02
N ALA A 505 0.19 9.41 13.35
CA ALA A 505 0.89 10.42 14.13
C ALA A 505 2.41 10.22 13.99
N VAL A 506 3.06 11.10 13.22
CA VAL A 506 4.51 11.04 12.93
C VAL A 506 5.32 11.01 14.23
N LYS A 507 6.29 10.10 14.31
CA LYS A 507 7.23 9.93 15.43
C LYS A 507 8.67 10.04 14.93
N LYS A 508 9.61 10.15 15.88
CA LYS A 508 11.03 10.06 15.59
C LYS A 508 11.46 8.59 15.56
N PRO A 509 12.41 8.19 14.68
CA PRO A 509 13.09 6.90 14.75
C PRO A 509 13.49 6.52 16.18
N GLY A 510 13.39 5.22 16.52
CA GLY A 510 13.66 4.74 17.88
C GLY A 510 12.62 5.15 18.94
N THR A 511 11.49 5.77 18.58
CA THR A 511 10.35 5.93 19.51
C THR A 511 9.68 4.58 19.75
N CYS A 512 9.56 4.15 21.01
CA CYS A 512 8.71 3.01 21.37
C CYS A 512 7.24 3.40 21.20
N ILE A 513 6.48 2.61 20.44
CA ILE A 513 5.07 2.89 20.10
C ILE A 513 4.07 1.98 20.80
N GLY A 514 4.54 0.85 21.33
CA GLY A 514 3.71 -0.15 22.00
C GLY A 514 4.59 -1.30 22.50
N HIS A 515 3.95 -2.38 22.95
CA HIS A 515 4.63 -3.62 23.33
C HIS A 515 3.91 -4.82 22.71
N SER A 516 4.62 -5.91 22.44
CA SER A 516 4.04 -7.12 21.85
C SER A 516 2.84 -7.64 22.66
N SER A 517 1.70 -7.83 21.98
CA SER A 517 0.44 -8.24 22.58
C SER A 517 0.24 -9.77 22.50
N PRO A 518 -0.18 -10.47 23.58
CA PRO A 518 -0.30 -11.93 23.62
C PRO A 518 -1.25 -12.57 22.58
N GLY A 519 -2.15 -11.78 21.97
CA GLY A 519 -2.99 -12.24 20.87
C GLY A 519 -2.24 -12.53 19.56
N PHE A 520 -1.00 -12.05 19.43
CA PHE A 520 -0.20 -12.14 18.19
C PHE A 520 0.97 -13.11 18.33
N SER A 521 0.81 -14.12 19.19
CA SER A 521 1.71 -15.26 19.35
C SER A 521 1.98 -16.03 18.05
N GLY A 522 1.21 -15.79 16.98
CA GLY A 522 1.45 -16.29 15.63
C GLY A 522 2.83 -15.91 15.03
N PHE A 523 3.49 -14.86 15.52
CA PHE A 523 4.89 -14.53 15.18
C PHE A 523 5.92 -15.22 16.11
N GLY A 524 5.48 -15.77 17.25
CA GLY A 524 6.29 -16.48 18.23
C GLY A 524 7.42 -15.63 18.84
N LEU A 525 7.13 -14.35 19.11
CA LEU A 525 7.99 -13.45 19.89
C LEU A 525 7.49 -13.39 21.35
N PRO A 526 8.34 -13.02 22.32
CA PRO A 526 7.93 -12.83 23.71
C PRO A 526 6.84 -11.77 23.88
N ASP A 527 5.99 -11.94 24.88
CA ASP A 527 4.99 -10.93 25.28
C ASP A 527 5.65 -9.72 25.95
N LYS A 528 5.02 -8.54 25.78
CA LYS A 528 5.37 -7.28 26.45
C LYS A 528 6.78 -6.73 26.18
N ILE A 529 7.45 -7.15 25.10
CA ILE A 529 8.70 -6.50 24.67
C ILE A 529 8.40 -5.23 23.85
N PRO A 530 9.20 -4.15 23.97
CA PRO A 530 8.96 -2.90 23.26
C PRO A 530 9.02 -3.08 21.75
N VAL A 531 8.02 -2.50 21.08
CA VAL A 531 7.95 -2.37 19.62
C VAL A 531 8.25 -0.92 19.27
N TYR A 532 9.26 -0.71 18.44
CA TYR A 532 9.67 0.61 18.00
C TYR A 532 8.95 1.01 16.71
N VAL A 533 8.81 2.33 16.48
CA VAL A 533 8.18 2.85 15.26
C VAL A 533 8.91 2.30 14.02
N PRO A 534 8.17 1.79 13.01
CA PRO A 534 8.77 1.34 11.77
C PRO A 534 9.46 2.47 11.00
N MET A 535 10.41 2.10 10.15
CA MET A 535 11.25 3.02 9.38
C MET A 535 11.43 2.51 7.94
N GLY A 536 11.88 3.36 7.03
CA GLY A 536 12.19 2.92 5.67
C GLY A 536 13.33 1.88 5.60
N ASP A 537 13.21 0.93 4.67
CA ASP A 537 14.24 -0.05 4.31
C ASP A 537 15.61 0.59 4.01
N HIS A 538 15.63 1.61 3.14
CA HIS A 538 16.83 2.30 2.69
C HIS A 538 17.64 2.93 3.84
N PRO A 539 17.10 3.83 4.70
CA PRO A 539 17.87 4.37 5.82
C PRO A 539 18.30 3.30 6.84
N CYS A 540 17.53 2.21 7.01
CA CYS A 540 17.96 1.08 7.85
C CYS A 540 19.16 0.33 7.23
N SER A 541 19.18 0.12 5.92
CA SER A 541 20.34 -0.49 5.23
C SER A 541 21.62 0.34 5.42
N VAL A 542 21.52 1.67 5.44
CA VAL A 542 22.66 2.56 5.75
C VAL A 542 23.14 2.36 7.20
N VAL A 543 22.23 2.27 8.18
CA VAL A 543 22.61 1.98 9.58
C VAL A 543 23.26 0.60 9.72
N ALA A 544 22.80 -0.40 8.97
CA ALA A 544 23.44 -1.72 8.95
C ALA A 544 24.87 -1.67 8.39
N ALA A 545 25.08 -0.94 7.29
CA ALA A 545 26.41 -0.73 6.70
C ALA A 545 27.37 -0.02 7.67
N LEU A 546 26.87 1.01 8.37
CA LEU A 546 27.61 1.74 9.40
C LEU A 546 27.97 0.83 10.59
N ALA A 547 27.04 0.01 11.07
CA ALA A 547 27.24 -0.86 12.23
C ALA A 547 28.26 -1.99 11.98
N GLN A 548 28.40 -2.47 10.75
CA GLN A 548 29.42 -3.47 10.39
C GLN A 548 30.86 -2.92 10.39
N ARG A 549 31.04 -1.59 10.49
CA ARG A 549 32.36 -0.96 10.57
C ARG A 549 32.86 -1.04 12.02
N GLN A 550 33.84 -1.93 12.28
CA GLN A 550 34.34 -2.29 13.63
C GLN A 550 35.12 -1.16 14.38
N SER A 551 34.86 0.11 14.09
CA SER A 551 35.35 1.26 14.85
C SER A 551 34.17 2.15 15.20
N SER A 552 33.98 2.41 16.50
CA SER A 552 32.81 3.08 17.10
C SER A 552 32.18 4.15 16.19
N PRO A 553 30.86 4.09 15.91
CA PRO A 553 30.19 5.07 15.06
C PRO A 553 30.10 6.43 15.78
N THR A 554 31.17 7.22 15.65
CA THR A 554 31.19 8.63 16.04
C THR A 554 30.12 9.37 15.26
N SER A 555 29.26 10.14 15.94
CA SER A 555 28.13 10.86 15.33
C SER A 555 28.53 11.77 14.15
N ASP A 556 29.79 12.21 14.11
CA ASP A 556 30.32 13.19 13.14
C ASP A 556 31.04 12.57 11.94
N SER A 557 31.19 11.24 11.86
CA SER A 557 31.78 10.60 10.68
C SER A 557 30.77 10.44 9.55
N SER A 558 30.62 11.48 8.73
CA SER A 558 29.88 11.43 7.47
C SER A 558 30.48 10.39 6.52
N ILE A 559 29.64 9.54 5.93
CA ILE A 559 30.02 8.37 5.13
C ILE A 559 29.12 8.28 3.90
N THR A 560 29.66 7.76 2.79
CA THR A 560 28.93 7.48 1.56
C THR A 560 28.75 5.96 1.38
N LEU A 561 27.51 5.52 1.16
CA LEU A 561 27.18 4.15 0.73
C LEU A 561 26.93 4.15 -0.78
N VAL A 562 27.59 3.25 -1.50
CA VAL A 562 27.38 2.99 -2.94
C VAL A 562 26.83 1.58 -3.09
N ASN A 563 25.59 1.46 -3.54
CA ASN A 563 24.91 0.17 -3.72
C ASN A 563 24.65 -0.09 -5.20
N ILE A 564 25.22 -1.16 -5.76
CA ILE A 564 24.93 -1.60 -7.13
C ILE A 564 24.42 -3.04 -7.11
N GLY A 565 23.10 -3.17 -7.12
CA GLY A 565 22.38 -4.42 -7.38
C GLY A 565 21.89 -4.42 -8.83
N THR A 566 20.63 -4.80 -9.04
CA THR A 566 19.95 -4.69 -10.34
C THR A 566 19.91 -3.24 -10.85
N SER A 567 19.74 -2.27 -9.96
CA SER A 567 19.92 -0.83 -10.21
C SER A 567 21.00 -0.26 -9.27
N ALA A 568 21.41 1.00 -9.48
CA ALA A 568 22.48 1.64 -8.71
C ALA A 568 21.98 2.84 -7.87
N GLN A 569 22.51 2.99 -6.66
CA GLN A 569 22.16 4.05 -5.72
C GLN A 569 23.39 4.55 -4.94
N ILE A 570 23.41 5.83 -4.60
CA ILE A 570 24.36 6.44 -3.66
C ILE A 570 23.58 7.11 -2.54
N ALA A 571 23.97 6.84 -1.29
CA ALA A 571 23.41 7.46 -0.10
C ALA A 571 24.53 8.09 0.74
N ILE A 572 24.50 9.41 0.90
CA ILE A 572 25.49 10.20 1.62
C ILE A 572 24.89 10.63 2.96
N VAL A 573 25.55 10.33 4.07
CA VAL A 573 25.18 10.89 5.38
C VAL A 573 25.65 12.34 5.43
N LEU A 574 24.70 13.27 5.53
CA LEU A 574 24.92 14.72 5.47
C LEU A 574 24.67 15.38 6.83
N SER A 575 25.48 16.39 7.16
CA SER A 575 25.23 17.27 8.31
C SER A 575 24.34 18.45 7.93
N SER A 576 23.76 19.14 8.92
CA SER A 576 23.03 20.40 8.70
C SER A 576 23.88 21.47 7.97
N ALA A 577 25.20 21.44 8.14
CA ALA A 577 26.12 22.35 7.44
C ALA A 577 26.31 22.00 5.95
N ASP A 578 26.08 20.73 5.57
CA ASP A 578 26.10 20.31 4.16
C ASP A 578 24.78 20.66 3.46
N ILE A 579 23.66 20.55 4.17
CA ILE A 579 22.34 21.00 3.67
C ILE A 579 22.30 22.52 3.48
N ALA A 580 23.00 23.28 4.33
CA ALA A 580 23.14 24.73 4.16
C ALA A 580 23.84 25.10 2.83
N LYS A 581 24.90 24.36 2.43
CA LYS A 581 25.61 24.57 1.15
C LYS A 581 24.66 24.39 -0.04
N LEU A 582 23.92 23.27 -0.07
CA LEU A 582 22.90 22.97 -1.09
C LEU A 582 21.80 24.03 -1.18
N SER A 583 21.47 24.67 -0.05
CA SER A 583 20.45 25.71 -0.02
C SER A 583 20.97 27.01 -0.67
N SER A 584 22.22 27.39 -0.36
CA SER A 584 22.82 28.66 -0.79
C SER A 584 23.10 28.80 -2.30
N SER A 585 23.13 27.71 -3.06
CA SER A 585 23.28 27.74 -4.52
C SER A 585 21.95 27.74 -5.30
N SER A 586 20.80 27.69 -4.60
CA SER A 586 19.48 27.55 -5.23
C SER A 586 18.75 28.86 -5.56
N GLU A 587 19.33 30.02 -5.23
CA GLU A 587 18.64 31.32 -5.26
C GLU A 587 18.30 31.85 -6.68
N ASP A 588 18.97 31.37 -7.73
CA ASP A 588 18.69 31.76 -9.14
C ASP A 588 17.41 31.11 -9.73
N ALA A 589 16.73 30.22 -8.99
CA ALA A 589 15.54 29.50 -9.49
C ALA A 589 14.24 30.29 -9.34
N SER A 590 13.70 30.81 -10.45
CA SER A 590 12.47 31.64 -10.50
C SER A 590 11.18 31.00 -9.98
N ASN A 591 11.18 29.69 -9.69
CA ASN A 591 10.20 29.02 -8.84
C ASN A 591 10.85 27.77 -8.21
N PRO A 592 10.98 27.65 -6.87
CA PRO A 592 11.56 26.46 -6.23
C PRO A 592 10.70 25.20 -6.40
N ILE A 593 9.40 25.35 -6.70
CA ILE A 593 8.47 24.23 -6.96
C ILE A 593 8.85 23.49 -8.25
N ASP A 594 9.28 24.20 -9.29
CA ASP A 594 9.60 23.61 -10.60
C ASP A 594 10.92 22.81 -10.58
N ASN A 595 11.83 23.14 -9.65
CA ASN A 595 13.10 22.44 -9.49
C ASN A 595 12.95 21.09 -8.75
N MET A 596 11.98 20.97 -7.83
CA MET A 596 11.70 19.70 -7.14
C MET A 596 11.32 18.56 -8.09
N GLY A 597 10.86 18.87 -9.31
CA GLY A 597 10.58 17.87 -10.35
C GLY A 597 11.83 17.26 -10.99
N LYS A 598 12.95 18.00 -11.02
CA LYS A 598 14.06 17.82 -11.98
C LYS A 598 15.39 17.37 -11.36
N SER A 599 15.53 17.39 -10.04
CA SER A 599 16.72 16.84 -9.37
C SER A 599 16.70 15.32 -9.37
N SER A 600 17.83 14.70 -9.72
CA SER A 600 18.13 13.27 -9.49
C SER A 600 18.65 12.98 -8.08
N PHE A 601 18.95 14.05 -7.32
CA PHE A 601 19.38 14.00 -5.92
C PHE A 601 18.24 14.43 -4.98
N GLU A 602 17.95 13.63 -3.96
CA GLU A 602 16.93 13.87 -2.95
C GLU A 602 17.56 13.97 -1.55
N VAL A 603 17.22 14.99 -0.76
CA VAL A 603 17.59 15.05 0.66
C VAL A 603 16.43 14.53 1.50
N ARG A 604 16.69 13.49 2.30
CA ARG A 604 15.73 12.86 3.23
C ARG A 604 16.12 13.11 4.69
N PRO A 605 15.18 13.09 5.63
CA PRO A 605 15.48 12.85 7.04
C PRO A 605 16.30 11.56 7.22
N PHE A 606 17.17 11.51 8.21
CA PHE A 606 17.88 10.29 8.59
C PHE A 606 17.57 9.88 10.03
N LEU A 607 17.99 8.67 10.42
CA LEU A 607 17.60 8.06 11.70
C LEU A 607 18.26 8.75 12.91
N PHE A 608 19.42 9.38 12.73
CA PHE A 608 20.13 10.15 13.75
C PHE A 608 19.70 11.63 13.76
N LYS A 609 19.68 12.23 14.95
CA LYS A 609 19.40 13.67 15.14
C LYS A 609 20.43 14.54 14.41
N ASP A 610 19.96 15.63 13.79
CA ASP A 610 20.76 16.62 13.05
C ASP A 610 21.63 15.98 11.93
N ARG A 611 21.12 14.91 11.33
CA ARG A 611 21.66 14.23 10.15
C ARG A 611 20.58 14.02 9.11
N PHE A 612 21.02 14.03 7.86
CA PHE A 612 20.18 13.85 6.68
C PHE A 612 20.81 12.81 5.76
N LEU A 613 20.01 12.27 4.84
CA LEU A 613 20.47 11.30 3.87
C LEU A 613 20.26 11.87 2.47
N GLY A 614 21.36 12.24 1.81
CA GLY A 614 21.35 12.67 0.41
C GLY A 614 21.41 11.45 -0.51
N VAL A 615 20.43 11.29 -1.40
CA VAL A 615 20.23 10.07 -2.19
C VAL A 615 20.23 10.38 -3.67
N ALA A 616 21.11 9.73 -4.43
CA ALA A 616 21.04 9.61 -5.88
C ALA A 616 20.63 8.17 -6.23
N ALA A 617 19.71 7.99 -7.19
CA ALA A 617 19.21 6.66 -7.55
C ALA A 617 19.00 6.52 -9.07
N SER A 618 19.90 5.79 -9.71
CA SER A 618 19.84 5.43 -11.12
C SER A 618 18.82 4.30 -11.37
N LEU A 619 18.28 4.21 -12.59
CA LEU A 619 17.61 3.01 -13.10
C LEU A 619 18.60 1.99 -13.68
N SER A 620 19.79 2.45 -14.09
CA SER A 620 20.88 1.65 -14.61
C SER A 620 21.82 1.15 -13.51
N GLY A 621 22.25 -0.10 -13.62
CA GLY A 621 23.10 -0.79 -12.66
C GLY A 621 23.53 -2.15 -13.19
N GLY A 622 23.41 -3.20 -12.37
CA GLY A 622 23.65 -4.57 -12.81
C GLY A 622 22.74 -5.01 -13.97
N ASN A 623 21.55 -4.45 -14.12
CA ASN A 623 20.65 -4.71 -15.26
C ASN A 623 21.27 -4.33 -16.61
N THR A 624 21.97 -3.20 -16.70
CA THR A 624 22.63 -2.74 -17.94
C THR A 624 23.82 -3.64 -18.30
N PHE A 625 24.54 -4.17 -17.30
CA PHE A 625 25.63 -5.14 -17.53
C PHE A 625 25.09 -6.54 -17.87
N ALA A 626 23.99 -6.97 -17.24
CA ALA A 626 23.30 -8.22 -17.56
C ALA A 626 22.73 -8.20 -18.99
N TRP A 627 22.14 -7.08 -19.42
CA TRP A 627 21.77 -6.85 -20.81
C TRP A 627 22.97 -7.02 -21.75
N LEU A 628 24.13 -6.45 -21.42
CA LEU A 628 25.33 -6.60 -22.25
C LEU A 628 25.75 -8.08 -22.36
N VAL A 629 25.75 -8.84 -21.27
CA VAL A 629 26.00 -10.29 -21.26
C VAL A 629 25.04 -11.04 -22.19
N GLN A 630 23.74 -10.76 -22.06
CA GLN A 630 22.68 -11.38 -22.88
C GLN A 630 22.81 -11.05 -24.37
N GLN A 631 23.23 -9.84 -24.73
CA GLN A 631 23.49 -9.48 -26.14
C GLN A 631 24.72 -10.20 -26.70
N TRP A 632 25.80 -10.40 -25.92
CA TRP A 632 26.94 -11.21 -26.39
C TRP A 632 26.58 -12.70 -26.56
N GLN A 633 25.71 -13.24 -25.70
CA GLN A 633 25.16 -14.59 -25.87
C GLN A 633 24.32 -14.68 -27.15
N GLN A 634 23.36 -13.77 -27.33
CA GLN A 634 22.50 -13.72 -28.52
C GLN A 634 23.33 -13.59 -29.82
N TRP A 635 24.32 -12.70 -29.89
CA TRP A 635 25.17 -12.57 -31.08
C TRP A 635 26.05 -13.81 -31.32
N ALA A 636 26.44 -14.54 -30.28
CA ALA A 636 27.17 -15.81 -30.44
C ALA A 636 26.27 -16.93 -31.00
N GLU A 637 24.99 -16.94 -30.64
CA GLU A 637 23.98 -17.84 -31.21
C GLU A 637 23.65 -17.47 -32.67
N GLU A 638 23.39 -16.19 -32.96
CA GLU A 638 23.12 -15.67 -34.32
C GLU A 638 24.29 -15.94 -35.29
N MET A 639 25.53 -15.90 -34.80
CA MET A 639 26.73 -16.23 -35.57
C MET A 639 27.08 -17.73 -35.60
N GLY A 640 26.32 -18.59 -34.91
CA GLY A 640 26.55 -20.05 -34.88
C GLY A 640 27.85 -20.48 -34.19
N VAL A 641 28.38 -19.66 -33.27
CA VAL A 641 29.61 -19.93 -32.50
C VAL A 641 29.35 -20.26 -31.03
N ALA A 642 28.15 -19.99 -30.52
CA ALA A 642 27.68 -20.60 -29.30
C ALA A 642 27.45 -22.11 -29.51
N PRO A 643 27.79 -22.98 -28.55
CA PRO A 643 27.31 -24.36 -28.56
C PRO A 643 25.78 -24.36 -28.58
N THR A 644 25.16 -25.27 -29.35
CA THR A 644 23.71 -25.49 -29.31
C THR A 644 23.32 -26.16 -28.00
N CYS A 645 23.26 -25.36 -26.93
CA CYS A 645 22.94 -25.79 -25.58
C CYS A 645 21.49 -26.30 -25.49
N SER A 646 21.29 -27.58 -25.75
CA SER A 646 20.15 -28.35 -25.24
C SER A 646 20.29 -28.53 -23.73
N ALA A 647 20.31 -27.41 -22.99
CA ALA A 647 20.48 -27.36 -21.55
C ALA A 647 19.24 -27.95 -20.88
N SER A 648 19.29 -29.24 -20.56
CA SER A 648 18.21 -29.95 -19.84
C SER A 648 18.16 -29.59 -18.35
N ASN A 649 19.19 -28.91 -17.84
CA ASN A 649 19.39 -28.61 -16.43
C ASN A 649 19.70 -27.12 -16.25
N GLU A 650 18.97 -26.45 -15.35
CA GLU A 650 19.10 -25.00 -15.09
C GLU A 650 20.50 -24.61 -14.58
N GLU A 651 21.13 -25.45 -13.75
CA GLU A 651 22.48 -25.23 -13.22
C GLU A 651 23.54 -25.00 -14.31
N GLN A 652 23.43 -25.70 -15.45
CA GLN A 652 24.38 -25.56 -16.56
C GLN A 652 24.20 -24.23 -17.30
N ALA A 653 22.97 -23.72 -17.40
CA ALA A 653 22.71 -22.41 -17.97
C ALA A 653 23.26 -21.29 -17.06
N VAL A 654 23.05 -21.39 -15.74
CA VAL A 654 23.58 -20.44 -14.75
C VAL A 654 25.12 -20.42 -14.75
N GLN A 655 25.77 -21.59 -14.83
CA GLN A 655 27.22 -21.70 -14.94
C GLN A 655 27.74 -21.06 -16.25
N GLY A 656 27.07 -21.33 -17.38
CA GLY A 656 27.42 -20.74 -18.67
C GLY A 656 27.27 -19.21 -18.69
N GLU A 657 26.23 -18.64 -18.09
CA GLU A 657 26.08 -17.19 -17.96
C GLU A 657 27.21 -16.59 -17.09
N ALA A 658 27.53 -17.22 -15.96
CA ALA A 658 28.61 -16.79 -15.05
C ALA A 658 29.99 -16.74 -15.73
N GLU A 659 30.28 -17.68 -16.63
CA GLU A 659 31.51 -17.68 -17.44
C GLU A 659 31.55 -16.51 -18.43
N VAL A 660 30.42 -16.10 -19.01
CA VAL A 660 30.33 -14.92 -19.88
C VAL A 660 30.56 -13.62 -19.08
N TYR A 661 29.97 -13.47 -17.88
CA TYR A 661 30.29 -12.34 -16.99
C TYR A 661 31.79 -12.28 -16.72
N ALA A 662 32.38 -13.37 -16.24
CA ALA A 662 33.80 -13.44 -15.90
C ALA A 662 34.70 -13.11 -17.11
N ARG A 663 34.33 -13.59 -18.31
CA ARG A 663 35.10 -13.33 -19.53
C ARG A 663 35.03 -11.86 -19.96
N LEU A 664 33.86 -11.23 -19.94
CA LEU A 664 33.70 -9.82 -20.30
C LEU A 664 34.42 -8.90 -19.30
N ILE A 665 34.31 -9.19 -18.00
CA ILE A 665 35.02 -8.46 -16.94
C ILE A 665 36.54 -8.56 -17.16
N ALA A 666 37.08 -9.77 -17.37
CA ALA A 666 38.51 -9.99 -17.62
C ALA A 666 39.00 -9.29 -18.91
N MET A 667 38.18 -9.20 -19.95
CA MET A 667 38.51 -8.46 -21.18
C MET A 667 38.44 -6.94 -20.99
N GLY A 668 37.48 -6.42 -20.22
CA GLY A 668 37.42 -4.99 -19.90
C GLY A 668 38.54 -4.54 -18.96
N LEU A 669 39.05 -5.41 -18.09
CA LEU A 669 40.21 -5.12 -17.24
C LEU A 669 41.49 -4.89 -18.05
N GLN A 670 41.54 -5.37 -19.30
CA GLN A 670 42.62 -5.10 -20.28
C GLN A 670 42.38 -3.82 -21.11
N ARG A 671 41.24 -3.13 -20.92
CA ARG A 671 40.75 -1.99 -21.73
C ARG A 671 40.25 -0.81 -20.89
N GLN A 672 40.70 -0.70 -19.64
CA GLN A 672 40.23 0.32 -18.68
C GLN A 672 40.39 1.77 -19.18
N ASP A 673 41.38 2.00 -20.05
CA ASP A 673 41.78 3.31 -20.57
C ASP A 673 41.28 3.53 -22.01
N THR A 674 40.19 2.86 -22.39
CA THR A 674 39.52 3.05 -23.69
C THR A 674 38.91 4.45 -23.83
N ASP A 675 38.90 4.97 -25.06
CA ASP A 675 38.30 6.28 -25.43
C ASP A 675 36.77 6.27 -25.46
N LEU A 676 36.13 5.09 -25.50
CA LEU A 676 34.67 4.98 -25.61
C LEU A 676 33.97 5.50 -24.35
N THR A 677 32.95 6.34 -24.54
CA THR A 677 32.03 6.73 -23.46
C THR A 677 30.70 6.04 -23.67
N PHE A 678 30.26 5.23 -22.72
CA PHE A 678 28.95 4.59 -22.73
C PHE A 678 28.02 5.37 -21.80
N VAL A 679 26.92 5.90 -22.33
CA VAL A 679 25.84 6.49 -21.51
C VAL A 679 24.87 5.34 -21.17
N PRO A 680 24.74 4.91 -19.90
CA PRO A 680 24.16 3.61 -19.55
C PRO A 680 22.62 3.58 -19.51
N THR A 681 21.96 4.68 -19.86
CA THR A 681 20.53 4.97 -19.63
C THR A 681 19.60 4.27 -20.63
N LEU A 682 19.83 2.97 -20.88
CA LEU A 682 19.05 2.15 -21.83
C LEU A 682 17.57 2.00 -21.43
N ASN A 683 17.26 2.12 -20.13
CA ASN A 683 15.90 2.02 -19.58
C ASN A 683 15.30 3.40 -19.22
N GLY A 684 15.86 4.49 -19.78
CA GLY A 684 15.63 5.84 -19.27
C GLY A 684 16.24 6.06 -17.88
N GLU A 685 15.87 7.18 -17.24
CA GLU A 685 16.24 7.50 -15.85
C GLU A 685 15.05 8.04 -15.04
N ARG A 686 15.19 8.12 -13.71
CA ARG A 686 14.10 8.55 -12.82
C ARG A 686 13.61 9.99 -13.05
N VAL A 687 14.49 10.86 -13.56
CA VAL A 687 14.19 12.25 -13.90
C VAL A 687 13.73 12.38 -15.35
N ASP A 688 14.35 11.63 -16.25
CA ASP A 688 14.02 11.58 -17.67
C ASP A 688 13.78 10.13 -18.13
N PRO A 689 12.53 9.64 -18.04
CA PRO A 689 12.17 8.32 -18.55
C PRO A 689 12.26 8.18 -20.07
N SER A 690 12.54 9.26 -20.81
CA SER A 690 12.76 9.27 -22.26
C SER A 690 14.24 9.28 -22.66
N ALA A 691 15.15 9.35 -21.69
CA ALA A 691 16.58 9.20 -21.93
C ALA A 691 16.90 7.86 -22.60
N THR A 692 17.91 7.85 -23.47
CA THR A 692 18.37 6.64 -24.19
C THR A 692 19.86 6.47 -24.01
N GLY A 693 20.32 5.22 -23.88
CA GLY A 693 21.76 4.94 -23.81
C GLY A 693 22.45 5.10 -25.15
N SER A 694 23.75 5.40 -25.14
CA SER A 694 24.54 5.63 -26.34
C SER A 694 26.02 5.26 -26.16
N ILE A 695 26.73 5.00 -27.25
CA ILE A 695 28.18 4.80 -27.27
C ILE A 695 28.81 5.91 -28.10
N LEU A 696 29.67 6.71 -27.48
CA LEU A 696 30.35 7.85 -28.06
C LEU A 696 31.84 7.52 -28.32
N ASN A 697 32.49 8.33 -29.16
CA ASN A 697 33.90 8.18 -29.58
C ASN A 697 34.23 6.87 -30.33
N LEU A 698 33.22 6.23 -30.95
CA LEU A 698 33.40 5.01 -31.74
C LEU A 698 34.36 5.24 -32.93
N ARG A 699 35.35 4.37 -33.07
CA ARG A 699 36.31 4.29 -34.19
C ARG A 699 36.43 2.83 -34.62
N MET A 700 36.99 2.59 -35.80
CA MET A 700 37.15 1.22 -36.35
C MET A 700 38.02 0.28 -35.49
N ASN A 701 38.75 0.79 -34.49
CA ASN A 701 39.79 0.09 -33.74
C ASN A 701 39.63 0.10 -32.20
N ASN A 702 38.58 0.70 -31.64
CA ASN A 702 38.40 0.86 -30.18
C ASN A 702 37.08 0.25 -29.64
N TRP A 703 36.52 -0.76 -30.31
CA TRP A 703 35.17 -1.28 -30.04
C TRP A 703 35.15 -2.78 -29.71
N SER A 704 36.22 -3.34 -29.14
CA SER A 704 36.21 -4.74 -28.71
C SER A 704 35.22 -4.99 -27.56
N MET A 705 34.86 -6.25 -27.31
CA MET A 705 34.10 -6.66 -26.11
C MET A 705 34.66 -6.04 -24.82
N GLY A 706 36.00 -5.95 -24.71
CA GLY A 706 36.67 -5.33 -23.58
C GLY A 706 36.48 -3.81 -23.53
N ASP A 707 36.59 -3.12 -24.66
CA ASP A 707 36.35 -1.67 -24.72
C ASP A 707 34.90 -1.34 -24.33
N ILE A 708 33.93 -2.09 -24.85
CA ILE A 708 32.50 -1.87 -24.55
C ILE A 708 32.20 -2.21 -23.08
N SER A 709 32.73 -3.31 -22.54
CA SER A 709 32.55 -3.69 -21.12
C SER A 709 33.21 -2.70 -20.17
N ALA A 710 34.40 -2.20 -20.48
CA ALA A 710 35.08 -1.16 -19.72
C ALA A 710 34.32 0.18 -19.78
N ALA A 711 33.91 0.60 -20.98
CA ALA A 711 33.16 1.85 -21.17
C ALA A 711 31.80 1.82 -20.48
N LEU A 712 31.08 0.69 -20.51
CA LEU A 712 29.82 0.52 -19.76
C LEU A 712 30.06 0.55 -18.25
N SER A 713 31.08 -0.16 -17.76
CA SER A 713 31.38 -0.19 -16.32
C SER A 713 31.79 1.19 -15.80
N ARG A 714 32.55 1.95 -16.58
CA ARG A 714 32.87 3.36 -16.29
C ARG A 714 31.60 4.22 -16.33
N GLY A 715 30.83 4.13 -17.41
CA GLY A 715 29.59 4.89 -17.61
C GLY A 715 28.55 4.68 -16.50
N LEU A 716 28.44 3.47 -15.94
CA LEU A 716 27.58 3.17 -14.79
C LEU A 716 27.99 3.91 -13.51
N ILE A 717 29.30 4.06 -13.27
CA ILE A 717 29.82 4.85 -12.14
C ILE A 717 29.68 6.35 -12.44
N ASP A 718 30.11 6.79 -13.62
CA ASP A 718 30.07 8.20 -14.04
C ASP A 718 28.64 8.76 -14.00
N ASN A 719 27.65 8.02 -14.54
CA ASN A 719 26.23 8.40 -14.50
C ASN A 719 25.72 8.58 -13.07
N LEU A 720 26.13 7.70 -12.16
CA LEU A 720 25.69 7.70 -10.77
C LEU A 720 26.35 8.83 -9.95
N PHE A 721 27.63 9.13 -10.21
CA PHE A 721 28.32 10.27 -9.60
C PHE A 721 27.89 11.63 -10.19
N ALA A 722 27.51 11.68 -11.47
CA ALA A 722 26.97 12.89 -12.11
C ALA A 722 25.62 13.34 -11.52
N MET A 723 24.91 12.47 -10.79
CA MET A 723 23.72 12.81 -10.01
C MET A 723 24.04 13.52 -8.68
N ILE A 724 25.31 13.61 -8.27
CA ILE A 724 25.72 14.25 -7.00
C ILE A 724 25.97 15.76 -7.26
N PRO A 725 25.30 16.67 -6.52
CA PRO A 725 25.52 18.11 -6.61
C PRO A 725 27.00 18.48 -6.43
N GLY A 726 27.48 19.46 -7.21
CA GLY A 726 28.91 19.84 -7.25
C GLY A 726 29.46 20.30 -5.89
N GLU A 727 28.59 20.86 -5.03
CA GLU A 727 28.87 21.27 -3.65
C GLU A 727 29.18 20.09 -2.73
N LEU A 728 28.69 18.88 -3.06
CA LEU A 728 28.90 17.65 -2.32
C LEU A 728 29.98 16.75 -2.95
N GLN A 729 30.41 16.98 -4.19
CA GLN A 729 31.48 16.17 -4.79
C GLN A 729 32.78 16.22 -3.96
N PRO A 730 33.31 17.38 -3.50
CA PRO A 730 34.48 17.43 -2.62
C PRO A 730 34.31 16.68 -1.29
N LEU A 731 33.07 16.55 -0.81
CA LEU A 731 32.75 15.81 0.40
C LEU A 731 32.85 14.29 0.14
N VAL A 732 32.24 13.79 -0.93
CA VAL A 732 32.27 12.37 -1.32
C VAL A 732 33.69 11.90 -1.65
N LEU A 733 34.48 12.72 -2.36
CA LEU A 733 35.89 12.44 -2.70
C LEU A 733 36.80 12.21 -1.47
N MET A 734 36.41 12.73 -0.30
CA MET A 734 37.20 12.69 0.94
C MET A 734 36.67 11.70 1.98
N GLN A 735 35.41 11.27 1.88
CA GLN A 735 34.78 10.36 2.84
C GLN A 735 35.25 8.90 2.71
N PRO A 736 35.08 8.07 3.76
CA PRO A 736 35.02 6.64 3.61
C PRO A 736 33.79 6.24 2.78
N ILE A 737 33.99 5.33 1.83
CA ILE A 737 32.92 4.75 1.02
C ILE A 737 32.70 3.30 1.43
N ILE A 738 31.44 2.92 1.64
CA ILE A 738 31.03 1.52 1.76
C ILE A 738 30.42 1.09 0.42
N GLY A 739 30.92 0.00 -0.16
CA GLY A 739 30.41 -0.56 -1.41
C GLY A 739 29.60 -1.83 -1.18
N THR A 740 28.35 -1.87 -1.65
CA THR A 740 27.43 -3.01 -1.48
C THR A 740 26.73 -3.39 -2.79
N GLY A 741 26.02 -4.52 -2.75
CA GLY A 741 25.19 -4.99 -3.85
C GLY A 741 25.92 -5.98 -4.76
N ASN A 742 25.21 -7.02 -5.20
CA ASN A 742 25.82 -8.16 -5.89
C ASN A 742 26.56 -7.79 -7.18
N ALA A 743 26.15 -6.74 -7.90
CA ALA A 743 26.85 -6.33 -9.11
C ALA A 743 28.18 -5.65 -8.77
N LEU A 744 28.23 -4.73 -7.80
CA LEU A 744 29.50 -4.13 -7.35
C LEU A 744 30.43 -5.19 -6.72
N VAL A 745 29.90 -6.03 -5.83
CA VAL A 745 30.71 -7.03 -5.10
C VAL A 745 31.29 -8.12 -6.01
N ARG A 746 30.61 -8.48 -7.10
CA ARG A 746 31.09 -9.50 -8.07
C ARG A 746 31.81 -8.95 -9.30
N ASN A 747 31.70 -7.66 -9.60
CA ASN A 747 32.29 -7.06 -10.81
C ASN A 747 33.51 -6.18 -10.48
N GLU A 748 34.71 -6.73 -10.70
CA GLU A 748 35.98 -6.03 -10.49
C GLU A 748 36.09 -4.74 -11.33
N LEU A 749 35.43 -4.62 -12.50
CA LEU A 749 35.44 -3.36 -13.26
C LEU A 749 34.66 -2.26 -12.55
N LEU A 750 33.49 -2.56 -11.97
CA LEU A 750 32.73 -1.56 -11.20
C LEU A 750 33.52 -1.12 -9.97
N GLN A 751 34.20 -2.04 -9.29
CA GLN A 751 35.12 -1.72 -8.19
C GLN A 751 36.29 -0.84 -8.67
N ARG A 752 36.90 -1.20 -9.81
CA ARG A 752 38.05 -0.51 -10.39
C ARG A 752 37.72 0.91 -10.85
N PHE A 753 36.54 1.15 -11.43
CA PHE A 753 36.10 2.50 -11.80
C PHE A 753 35.62 3.30 -10.57
N LEU A 754 34.92 2.68 -9.62
CA LEU A 754 34.59 3.32 -8.34
C LEU A 754 35.86 3.80 -7.61
N LEU A 755 36.91 2.98 -7.57
CA LEU A 755 38.22 3.36 -7.01
C LEU A 755 38.91 4.52 -7.75
N ARG A 756 38.68 4.69 -9.06
CA ARG A 756 39.19 5.85 -9.82
C ARG A 756 38.47 7.16 -9.45
N CYS A 757 37.28 7.08 -8.85
CA CYS A 757 36.55 8.24 -8.33
C CYS A 757 37.00 8.67 -6.92
N LEU A 758 37.95 7.99 -6.27
CA LEU A 758 38.35 8.25 -4.89
C LEU A 758 39.75 8.88 -4.80
N THR A 759 39.99 9.70 -3.77
CA THR A 759 41.31 10.33 -3.55
C THR A 759 42.33 9.38 -2.92
N GLN A 760 41.87 8.36 -2.20
CA GLN A 760 42.68 7.31 -1.59
C GLN A 760 41.98 5.94 -1.73
N PRO A 761 42.59 4.92 -2.37
CA PRO A 761 41.96 3.61 -2.54
C PRO A 761 41.49 2.94 -1.24
N SER A 762 42.14 3.25 -0.11
CA SER A 762 41.76 2.77 1.23
C SER A 762 40.47 3.37 1.79
N GLN A 763 39.82 4.31 1.08
CA GLN A 763 38.49 4.82 1.43
C GLN A 763 37.39 3.79 1.18
N LEU A 764 37.55 2.90 0.19
CA LEU A 764 36.52 1.91 -0.19
C LEU A 764 36.59 0.66 0.69
N GLN A 765 35.50 0.37 1.40
CA GLN A 765 35.25 -0.89 2.09
C GLN A 765 34.11 -1.62 1.39
N LEU A 766 34.38 -2.76 0.75
CA LEU A 766 33.32 -3.62 0.22
C LEU A 766 32.67 -4.44 1.34
N GLN A 767 31.34 -4.53 1.34
CA GLN A 767 30.54 -5.36 2.23
C GLN A 767 29.61 -6.26 1.39
N THR A 768 29.52 -7.54 1.74
CA THR A 768 28.73 -8.53 0.99
C THR A 768 27.22 -8.30 1.11
N ALA A 769 26.74 -7.79 2.24
CA ALA A 769 25.35 -7.34 2.42
C ALA A 769 25.23 -6.31 3.56
N ALA A 770 24.58 -5.17 3.28
CA ALA A 770 24.09 -4.25 4.29
C ALA A 770 22.60 -4.51 4.55
N ASP A 771 22.32 -5.20 5.65
CA ASP A 771 21.02 -5.83 5.90
C ASP A 771 20.03 -4.89 6.61
N ALA A 772 19.00 -4.42 5.92
CA ALA A 772 18.03 -3.47 6.47
C ALA A 772 17.39 -3.98 7.77
N ALA A 773 17.09 -5.27 7.86
CA ALA A 773 16.55 -5.90 9.08
C ALA A 773 17.50 -5.76 10.29
N VAL A 774 18.82 -5.85 10.07
CA VAL A 774 19.85 -5.64 11.12
C VAL A 774 19.91 -4.15 11.51
N GLY A 775 19.79 -3.25 10.54
CA GLY A 775 19.69 -1.80 10.81
C GLY A 775 18.46 -1.46 11.65
N ALA A 776 17.31 -2.05 11.35
CA ALA A 776 16.08 -1.89 12.12
C ALA A 776 16.21 -2.44 13.55
N ALA A 777 16.83 -3.62 13.73
CA ALA A 777 17.09 -4.20 15.04
C ALA A 777 18.03 -3.32 15.90
N LEU A 778 19.08 -2.75 15.31
CA LEU A 778 20.10 -1.98 16.02
C LEU A 778 19.69 -0.53 16.30
N THR A 779 18.86 0.09 15.45
CA THR A 779 18.54 1.53 15.54
C THR A 779 18.03 1.98 16.92
N PRO A 780 17.09 1.27 17.60
CA PRO A 780 16.64 1.66 18.94
C PRO A 780 17.77 1.67 19.99
N SER A 781 18.67 0.69 19.93
CA SER A 781 19.84 0.58 20.82
C SER A 781 20.88 1.66 20.53
N LEU A 782 21.11 1.99 19.26
CA LEU A 782 22.02 3.07 18.85
C LEU A 782 21.49 4.45 19.27
N LEU A 783 20.19 4.71 19.10
CA LEU A 783 19.59 6.00 19.43
C LEU A 783 19.47 6.23 20.94
N SER A 784 19.12 5.21 21.72
CA SER A 784 19.07 5.32 23.20
C SER A 784 20.45 5.53 23.84
N ARG A 785 21.51 4.91 23.27
CA ARG A 785 22.91 5.12 23.67
C ARG A 785 23.40 6.57 23.51
N SER A 786 22.67 7.45 22.83
CA SER A 786 22.92 8.92 22.80
C SER A 786 22.84 9.60 24.18
N SER A 787 22.46 8.88 25.24
CA SER A 787 22.44 9.35 26.63
C SER A 787 23.34 8.54 27.58
N VAL A 788 24.09 7.55 27.06
CA VAL A 788 24.98 6.68 27.84
C VAL A 788 26.36 6.69 27.19
N VAL A 789 27.32 7.36 27.85
CA VAL A 789 28.74 7.24 27.50
C VAL A 789 29.17 5.80 27.74
N LEU A 790 29.45 5.05 26.68
CA LEU A 790 30.04 3.71 26.75
C LEU A 790 31.52 3.79 27.14
N ASN A 791 31.77 4.09 28.41
CA ASN A 791 33.05 3.85 29.06
C ASN A 791 32.98 2.50 29.80
N LEU A 792 33.67 1.49 29.28
CA LEU A 792 34.72 0.73 29.97
C LEU A 792 35.40 -0.24 28.99
#